data_AF-A0A068NP51-F1
#
_entry.id   AF-A0A068NP51-F1
#
_cell.length_a   1.000
_cell.length_b   1.000
_cell.length_c   1.000
_cell.angle_alpha   90.00
_cell.angle_beta   90.00
_cell.angle_gamma   90.00
#
_symmetry.space_group_name_H-M   'P 1'
#
loop_
_entity.id
_entity.type
_entity.pdbx_description
1 polymer ?
#
loop_
_entity_poly.entity_id
_entity_poly.type
_entity_poly.pdbx_seq_one_letter_code
_entity_poly.pdbx_strand_id
1 'polypeptide(L)'
;MSDQVEVKTKRHHITREEEADRDLNGTTFSPGAKAAVVIGFLGIVFGVDIAQHVVELRQGRTPKIYQAVNLLPTKQQIATAKTPKDYWSLIPSTESIESFETELKQSSILTQALLSPTQGVLTGVFGVGNEKAYCGQPGWLFYRPDVEYLTADGFLKPSFLKARSHGAKEIQPDPVKGILDFNKQLAARNIKLIVVPMPTKPMIHPEILVGPKAEGATLQNPSFGAFKSALAQAGVEVYDPTPELLARKAQGKQYLETDTHWTPEAMDDVSAKVADLIQARVSLPPLGMPAATLKPIQISALGDIAEMLKLPKGQQIYRPQTVTTQQVLLNDVPWAPSHGADVLLLGDSFVNIFSLEGMNWGTASGFAEHLGYHLGRPIDKIAVNAGGSFASRQDLARQMYREDRLAGKKVVIYEFSMRDLSQGDWKIIPLPKPPKPDHVAPPPTVVPVKQTPIKILGVVPPAFDPTKGETAEVRLTVPKGDWRAVVVDAAGNPVVKLGEGKAEKDGDAQATWDGKGPDNKPVKPGEYRFNISGHGEDGKPVEPATASVTVGGTANPSGQLEGIAAVPATIDPAKGEKTQGAFRLPAPGKFKADVLGANRKVVRSLPAVQGAPGTVNVPWDGKDAGGKVVAPGVYTLRLRDDKGESGVVSVTVTGAKAVSPPKTSGTKPAVSEEIVVQARIAARAPSPKPGAYKDCVIALQLADIKAVSGKIGNGNMVVYVWGMQNNTVVDAAYGVGQTVTLKLTPWSKVEGKYGGFNRLELEGDAWFSWPVFWGEKK
;
A
#
# COMPACT_ATOMS: atom_id res chain seq x y z
N MET A 1 35.47 -0.51 -64.28
CA MET A 1 34.99 0.85 -64.63
C MET A 1 33.75 1.15 -63.80
N SER A 2 33.51 2.43 -63.49
CA SER A 2 32.49 2.93 -62.56
C SER A 2 32.85 2.75 -61.07
N ASP A 3 33.57 3.74 -60.54
CA ASP A 3 33.76 3.96 -59.12
C ASP A 3 32.43 4.28 -58.42
N GLN A 4 32.20 3.73 -57.23
CA GLN A 4 31.17 4.27 -56.33
C GLN A 4 31.81 5.24 -55.35
N VAL A 5 31.50 6.53 -55.53
CA VAL A 5 31.89 7.59 -54.62
C VAL A 5 31.11 7.44 -53.31
N GLU A 6 31.78 7.01 -52.25
CA GLU A 6 31.24 7.01 -50.89
C GLU A 6 31.06 8.46 -50.41
N VAL A 7 29.87 9.03 -50.62
CA VAL A 7 29.51 10.36 -50.12
C VAL A 7 29.39 10.32 -48.60
N LYS A 8 30.50 10.55 -47.91
CA LYS A 8 30.53 10.83 -46.47
C LYS A 8 29.80 12.13 -46.18
N THR A 9 28.49 12.04 -45.96
CA THR A 9 27.69 13.10 -45.34
C THR A 9 28.20 13.30 -43.91
N LYS A 10 29.13 14.25 -43.73
CA LYS A 10 29.40 14.83 -42.42
C LYS A 10 28.06 15.30 -41.86
N ARG A 11 27.57 14.67 -40.79
CA ARG A 11 26.42 15.18 -40.04
C ARG A 11 26.79 16.59 -39.59
N HIS A 12 26.11 17.59 -40.15
CA HIS A 12 26.23 18.96 -39.70
C HIS A 12 25.62 18.98 -38.29
N HIS A 13 26.48 19.15 -37.29
CA HIS A 13 26.05 19.15 -35.90
C HIS A 13 25.50 20.55 -35.62
N ILE A 14 24.20 20.72 -35.84
CA ILE A 14 23.49 21.98 -35.58
C ILE A 14 23.84 22.41 -34.15
N THR A 15 24.31 23.65 -33.98
CA THR A 15 24.63 24.15 -32.64
C THR A 15 23.35 24.52 -31.90
N ARG A 16 23.43 24.69 -30.56
CA ARG A 16 22.26 25.14 -29.79
C ARG A 16 21.82 26.54 -30.20
N GLU A 17 22.74 27.39 -30.64
CA GLU A 17 22.39 28.70 -31.21
C GLU A 17 21.63 28.53 -32.53
N GLU A 18 22.09 27.68 -33.46
CA GLU A 18 21.39 27.45 -34.74
C GLU A 18 20.01 26.78 -34.58
N GLU A 19 19.86 25.90 -33.59
CA GLU A 19 18.58 25.27 -33.25
C GLU A 19 17.61 26.31 -32.64
N ALA A 20 18.10 27.15 -31.72
CA ALA A 20 17.32 28.25 -31.15
C ALA A 20 16.95 29.32 -32.20
N ASP A 21 17.87 29.69 -33.10
CA ASP A 21 17.61 30.68 -34.16
C ASP A 21 16.56 30.15 -35.15
N ARG A 22 16.58 28.83 -35.42
CA ARG A 22 15.58 28.17 -36.28
C ARG A 22 14.19 28.14 -35.66
N ASP A 23 14.07 27.95 -34.34
CA ASP A 23 12.78 28.01 -33.63
C ASP A 23 12.29 29.46 -33.40
N LEU A 24 13.22 30.41 -33.15
CA LEU A 24 12.89 31.81 -32.91
C LEU A 24 12.50 32.58 -34.18
N ASN A 25 13.08 32.25 -35.34
CA ASN A 25 12.77 32.90 -36.62
C ASN A 25 11.32 32.69 -37.11
N GLY A 26 10.53 31.81 -36.46
CA GLY A 26 9.08 31.69 -36.69
C GLY A 26 8.21 32.65 -35.87
N THR A 27 8.77 33.40 -34.90
CA THR A 27 7.99 34.12 -33.89
C THR A 27 8.05 35.64 -34.07
N THR A 28 7.01 36.24 -34.66
CA THR A 28 6.87 37.69 -34.79
C THR A 28 6.41 38.35 -33.48
N PHE A 29 7.28 39.15 -32.87
CA PHE A 29 6.94 39.99 -31.71
C PHE A 29 6.49 41.40 -32.16
N SER A 30 5.53 41.99 -31.45
CA SER A 30 5.18 43.41 -31.64
C SER A 30 6.32 44.33 -31.15
N PRO A 31 6.44 45.57 -31.68
CA PRO A 31 7.43 46.54 -31.22
C PRO A 31 7.35 46.75 -29.71
N GLY A 32 8.49 46.64 -29.02
CA GLY A 32 8.57 46.74 -27.56
C GLY A 32 8.28 45.45 -26.79
N ALA A 33 7.52 44.48 -27.32
CA ALA A 33 7.20 43.25 -26.59
C ALA A 33 8.45 42.40 -26.28
N LYS A 34 9.39 42.29 -27.23
CA LYS A 34 10.69 41.62 -26.99
C LYS A 34 11.46 42.29 -25.84
N ALA A 35 11.49 43.62 -25.80
CA ALA A 35 12.14 44.35 -24.71
C ALA A 35 11.42 44.17 -23.38
N ALA A 36 10.08 44.21 -23.36
CA ALA A 36 9.27 44.00 -22.15
C ALA A 36 9.43 42.58 -21.58
N VAL A 37 9.46 41.55 -22.44
CA VAL A 37 9.70 40.15 -22.02
C VAL A 37 11.13 39.98 -21.50
N VAL A 38 12.14 40.56 -22.16
CA VAL A 38 13.54 40.51 -21.68
C VAL A 38 13.70 41.27 -20.36
N ILE A 39 13.16 42.49 -20.23
CA ILE A 39 13.22 43.27 -18.99
C ILE A 39 12.46 42.57 -17.86
N GLY A 40 11.30 41.99 -18.14
CA GLY A 40 10.53 41.19 -17.18
C GLY A 40 11.30 39.95 -16.73
N PHE A 41 11.91 39.22 -17.67
CA PHE A 41 12.75 38.05 -17.38
C PHE A 41 13.97 38.41 -16.53
N LEU A 42 14.72 39.45 -16.91
CA LEU A 42 15.87 39.94 -16.14
C LEU A 42 15.44 40.47 -14.75
N GLY A 43 14.29 41.14 -14.68
CA GLY A 43 13.68 41.59 -13.42
C GLY A 43 13.29 40.44 -12.50
N ILE A 44 12.84 39.32 -13.04
CA ILE A 44 12.61 38.08 -12.27
C ILE A 44 13.94 37.47 -11.83
N VAL A 45 14.89 37.26 -12.74
CA VAL A 45 16.19 36.64 -12.44
C VAL A 45 16.92 37.40 -11.33
N PHE A 46 17.16 38.71 -11.50
CA PHE A 46 17.88 39.49 -10.49
C PHE A 46 17.00 39.83 -9.27
N GLY A 47 15.70 40.07 -9.47
CA GLY A 47 14.79 40.44 -8.39
C GLY A 47 14.57 39.32 -7.37
N VAL A 48 14.52 38.06 -7.82
CA VAL A 48 14.42 36.88 -6.95
C VAL A 48 15.64 36.79 -6.02
N ASP A 49 16.84 36.84 -6.60
CA ASP A 49 18.08 36.70 -5.84
C ASP A 49 18.30 37.86 -4.86
N ILE A 50 18.07 39.10 -5.29
CA ILE A 50 18.19 40.30 -4.44
C ILE A 50 17.18 40.24 -3.27
N ALA A 51 15.92 39.87 -3.54
CA ALA A 51 14.90 39.79 -2.51
C ALA A 51 15.20 38.67 -1.50
N GLN A 52 15.64 37.49 -1.96
CA GLN A 52 16.10 36.41 -1.07
C GLN A 52 17.24 36.89 -0.18
N HIS A 53 18.25 37.55 -0.75
CA HIS A 53 19.41 38.09 -0.04
C HIS A 53 19.02 39.05 1.09
N VAL A 54 18.11 39.99 0.79
CA VAL A 54 17.62 40.98 1.75
C VAL A 54 16.81 40.32 2.87
N VAL A 55 15.98 39.31 2.57
CA VAL A 55 15.20 38.61 3.59
C VAL A 55 16.08 37.76 4.49
N GLU A 56 17.06 37.03 3.94
CA GLU A 56 18.01 36.22 4.73
C GLU A 56 18.82 37.10 5.68
N LEU A 57 19.38 38.22 5.19
CA LEU A 57 20.10 39.19 6.02
C LEU A 57 19.21 39.81 7.12
N ARG A 58 17.95 40.18 6.80
CA ARG A 58 17.00 40.71 7.80
C ARG A 58 16.60 39.69 8.86
N GLN A 59 16.69 38.39 8.56
CA GLN A 59 16.49 37.29 9.52
C GLN A 59 17.77 36.94 10.30
N GLY A 60 18.86 37.69 10.14
CA GLY A 60 20.15 37.42 10.78
C GLY A 60 20.86 36.18 10.23
N ARG A 61 20.51 35.73 9.02
CA ARG A 61 21.08 34.54 8.38
C ARG A 61 22.09 34.94 7.31
N THR A 62 23.20 34.21 7.21
CA THR A 62 24.15 34.36 6.10
C THR A 62 23.49 33.86 4.81
N PRO A 63 23.44 34.66 3.73
CA PRO A 63 22.74 34.27 2.51
C PRO A 63 23.24 32.97 1.91
N LYS A 64 22.32 32.07 1.55
CA LYS A 64 22.67 30.67 1.23
C LYS A 64 23.58 30.51 0.02
N ILE A 65 23.53 31.43 -0.94
CA ILE A 65 24.40 31.41 -2.12
C ILE A 65 25.89 31.45 -1.75
N TYR A 66 26.26 32.08 -0.63
CA TYR A 66 27.64 32.07 -0.13
C TYR A 66 28.08 30.72 0.44
N GLN A 67 27.14 29.79 0.72
CA GLN A 67 27.46 28.44 1.16
C GLN A 67 27.94 27.53 0.02
N ALA A 68 27.92 28.00 -1.24
CA ALA A 68 28.53 27.31 -2.38
C ALA A 68 30.03 27.05 -2.15
N VAL A 69 30.71 27.86 -1.32
CA VAL A 69 32.11 27.62 -0.93
C VAL A 69 32.29 26.33 -0.13
N ASN A 70 31.23 25.77 0.48
CA ASN A 70 31.27 24.50 1.19
C ASN A 70 31.28 23.28 0.25
N LEU A 71 31.03 23.47 -1.05
CA LEU A 71 31.27 22.46 -2.08
C LEU A 71 32.76 22.35 -2.46
N LEU A 72 33.58 23.31 -2.05
CA LEU A 72 35.02 23.29 -2.29
C LEU A 72 35.75 22.48 -1.20
N PRO A 73 36.80 21.73 -1.55
CA PRO A 73 37.55 20.94 -0.59
C PRO A 73 38.25 21.82 0.46
N THR A 74 38.19 21.40 1.72
CA THR A 74 38.85 22.13 2.81
C THR A 74 40.37 22.07 2.70
N LYS A 75 41.07 23.05 3.28
CA LYS A 75 42.55 23.07 3.35
C LYS A 75 43.14 21.78 3.91
N GLN A 76 42.44 21.11 4.82
CA GLN A 76 42.87 19.86 5.45
C GLN A 76 42.73 18.67 4.48
N GLN A 77 41.64 18.59 3.71
CA GLN A 77 41.46 17.57 2.67
C GLN A 77 42.48 17.72 1.53
N ILE A 78 42.76 18.96 1.11
CA ILE A 78 43.80 19.28 0.11
C ILE A 78 45.19 18.86 0.61
N ALA A 79 45.49 19.06 1.90
CA ALA A 79 46.77 18.67 2.51
C ALA A 79 46.94 17.15 2.70
N THR A 80 45.83 16.39 2.75
CA THR A 80 45.88 14.91 2.85
C THR A 80 45.92 14.19 1.51
N ALA A 81 45.55 14.84 0.40
CA ALA A 81 45.67 14.29 -0.95
C ALA A 81 47.14 14.11 -1.35
N LYS A 82 47.51 12.95 -1.87
CA LYS A 82 48.89 12.63 -2.28
C LYS A 82 49.02 12.06 -3.68
N THR A 83 47.91 11.64 -4.29
CA THR A 83 47.86 11.07 -5.64
C THR A 83 46.95 11.89 -6.56
N PRO A 84 47.14 11.84 -7.90
CA PRO A 84 46.23 12.50 -8.84
C PRO A 84 44.77 12.07 -8.71
N LYS A 85 44.53 10.83 -8.26
CA LYS A 85 43.18 10.29 -8.01
C LYS A 85 42.53 10.94 -6.79
N ASP A 86 43.31 11.20 -5.74
CA ASP A 86 42.82 11.91 -4.54
C ASP A 86 42.35 13.32 -4.93
N TYR A 87 43.17 14.07 -5.68
CA TYR A 87 42.79 15.40 -6.18
C TYR A 87 41.56 15.38 -7.08
N TRP A 88 41.41 14.37 -7.95
CA TRP A 88 40.19 14.19 -8.74
C TRP A 88 38.94 13.94 -7.88
N SER A 89 39.08 13.22 -6.76
CA SER A 89 37.99 12.99 -5.80
C SER A 89 37.64 14.20 -4.92
N LEU A 90 38.44 15.28 -4.95
CA LEU A 90 38.15 16.54 -4.29
C LEU A 90 37.30 17.50 -5.15
N ILE A 91 37.05 17.17 -6.42
CA ILE A 91 36.13 17.92 -7.28
C ILE A 91 34.69 17.55 -6.88
N PRO A 92 33.80 18.52 -6.58
CA PRO A 92 32.42 18.21 -6.21
C PRO A 92 31.71 17.41 -7.31
N SER A 93 31.10 16.29 -6.93
CA SER A 93 30.37 15.40 -7.84
C SER A 93 29.12 16.08 -8.39
N THR A 94 28.66 15.63 -9.57
CA THR A 94 27.39 16.08 -10.16
C THR A 94 26.21 15.95 -9.20
N GLU A 95 26.18 14.87 -8.41
CA GLU A 95 25.16 14.63 -7.38
C GLU A 95 25.23 15.68 -6.23
N SER A 96 26.44 16.08 -5.81
CA SER A 96 26.60 17.13 -4.79
C SER A 96 26.15 18.51 -5.28
N ILE A 97 26.41 18.82 -6.56
CA ILE A 97 25.98 20.06 -7.22
C ILE A 97 24.46 20.06 -7.41
N GLU A 98 23.88 18.98 -7.94
CA GLU A 98 22.43 18.81 -8.06
C GLU A 98 21.73 18.94 -6.70
N SER A 99 22.30 18.37 -5.64
CA SER A 99 21.76 18.45 -4.28
C SER A 99 21.78 19.87 -3.75
N PHE A 100 22.88 20.60 -3.92
CA PHE A 100 23.00 22.00 -3.51
C PHE A 100 22.06 22.94 -4.29
N GLU A 101 21.96 22.78 -5.61
CA GLU A 101 20.98 23.50 -6.42
C GLU A 101 19.54 23.21 -5.98
N THR A 102 19.26 21.95 -5.67
CA THR A 102 17.95 21.48 -5.20
C THR A 102 17.62 22.10 -3.84
N GLU A 103 18.60 22.21 -2.94
CA GLU A 103 18.43 22.87 -1.63
C GLU A 103 18.24 24.40 -1.77
N LEU A 104 18.99 25.07 -2.65
CA LEU A 104 18.79 26.49 -2.98
C LEU A 104 17.38 26.75 -3.50
N LYS A 105 16.92 25.96 -4.47
CA LYS A 105 15.56 26.04 -5.03
C LYS A 105 14.48 25.82 -3.94
N GLN A 106 14.70 24.88 -3.03
CA GLN A 106 13.78 24.61 -1.92
C GLN A 106 13.75 25.71 -0.85
N SER A 107 14.89 26.33 -0.54
CA SER A 107 15.00 27.30 0.56
C SER A 107 14.81 28.77 0.13
N SER A 108 14.63 29.01 -1.17
CA SER A 108 14.17 30.29 -1.71
C SER A 108 12.77 30.63 -1.20
N ILE A 109 12.71 31.65 -0.33
CA ILE A 109 11.48 32.20 0.26
C ILE A 109 10.63 32.81 -0.85
N LEU A 110 11.24 33.45 -1.86
CA LEU A 110 10.50 33.99 -2.99
C LEU A 110 9.93 32.89 -3.90
N THR A 111 10.66 31.78 -4.09
CA THR A 111 10.13 30.61 -4.81
C THR A 111 8.96 30.00 -4.04
N GLN A 112 9.07 29.80 -2.72
CA GLN A 112 7.94 29.29 -1.92
C GLN A 112 6.73 30.24 -1.92
N ALA A 113 6.95 31.56 -1.84
CA ALA A 113 5.88 32.55 -1.76
C ALA A 113 5.20 32.85 -3.11
N LEU A 114 5.95 32.83 -4.23
CA LEU A 114 5.42 33.19 -5.55
C LEU A 114 5.05 31.98 -6.41
N LEU A 115 5.70 30.81 -6.28
CA LEU A 115 5.46 29.67 -7.18
C LEU A 115 3.98 29.28 -7.22
N SER A 116 3.33 29.18 -6.06
CA SER A 116 1.93 28.76 -6.00
C SER A 116 0.97 29.84 -6.55
N PRO A 117 1.02 31.13 -6.15
CA PRO A 117 0.24 32.20 -6.79
C PRO A 117 0.50 32.37 -8.29
N THR A 118 1.78 32.37 -8.72
CA THR A 118 2.16 32.50 -10.13
C THR A 118 1.65 31.31 -10.94
N GLN A 119 1.75 30.08 -10.44
CA GLN A 119 1.15 28.92 -11.09
C GLN A 119 -0.38 29.03 -11.16
N GLY A 120 -1.02 29.59 -10.13
CA GLY A 120 -2.45 29.92 -10.15
C GLY A 120 -2.83 30.85 -11.32
N VAL A 121 -2.02 31.87 -11.60
CA VAL A 121 -2.21 32.76 -12.75
C VAL A 121 -1.90 32.06 -14.08
N LEU A 122 -0.75 31.37 -14.19
CA LEU A 122 -0.36 30.61 -15.40
C LEU A 122 -1.43 29.60 -15.81
N THR A 123 -1.95 28.85 -14.84
CA THR A 123 -2.96 27.82 -15.07
C THR A 123 -4.34 28.43 -15.31
N GLY A 124 -4.78 29.35 -14.44
CA GLY A 124 -6.14 29.89 -14.47
C GLY A 124 -6.40 30.95 -15.55
N VAL A 125 -5.39 31.67 -16.01
CA VAL A 125 -5.51 32.73 -17.04
C VAL A 125 -4.98 32.27 -18.39
N PHE A 126 -3.84 31.58 -18.41
CA PHE A 126 -3.15 31.22 -19.66
C PHE A 126 -3.28 29.74 -20.04
N GLY A 127 -3.92 28.90 -19.20
CA GLY A 127 -4.05 27.47 -19.46
C GLY A 127 -2.71 26.71 -19.45
N VAL A 128 -1.69 27.25 -18.78
CA VAL A 128 -0.33 26.67 -18.75
C VAL A 128 -0.14 25.81 -17.50
N GLY A 129 0.31 24.58 -17.69
CA GLY A 129 0.68 23.66 -16.63
C GLY A 129 2.08 23.93 -16.06
N ASN A 130 2.82 22.89 -15.69
CA ASN A 130 4.15 23.01 -15.08
C ASN A 130 5.12 21.91 -15.54
N GLU A 131 6.22 21.69 -14.80
CA GLU A 131 7.23 20.69 -15.12
C GLU A 131 6.73 19.23 -15.05
N LYS A 132 5.53 18.98 -14.49
CA LYS A 132 4.91 17.66 -14.32
C LYS A 132 3.58 17.48 -15.05
N ALA A 133 2.87 18.56 -15.36
CA ALA A 133 1.50 18.53 -15.84
C ALA A 133 1.29 19.43 -17.06
N TYR A 134 0.50 18.96 -18.02
CA TYR A 134 -0.07 19.76 -19.10
C TYR A 134 -1.57 19.95 -18.86
N CYS A 135 -2.08 21.13 -19.21
CA CYS A 135 -3.51 21.39 -19.24
C CYS A 135 -4.10 20.93 -20.59
N GLY A 136 -5.25 20.24 -20.54
CA GLY A 136 -6.05 19.93 -21.73
C GLY A 136 -7.21 20.91 -21.88
N GLN A 137 -8.33 20.41 -22.42
CA GLN A 137 -9.62 21.09 -22.35
C GLN A 137 -10.03 21.41 -20.89
N PRO A 138 -10.92 22.39 -20.64
CA PRO A 138 -11.29 22.81 -19.30
C PRO A 138 -11.67 21.65 -18.36
N GLY A 139 -11.10 21.66 -17.15
CA GLY A 139 -11.25 20.58 -16.16
C GLY A 139 -10.23 19.44 -16.28
N TRP A 140 -9.52 19.30 -17.41
CA TRP A 140 -8.66 18.15 -17.69
C TRP A 140 -7.17 18.45 -17.57
N LEU A 141 -6.43 17.49 -16.99
CA LEU A 141 -4.98 17.51 -16.83
C LEU A 141 -4.33 16.24 -17.38
N PHE A 142 -3.11 16.38 -17.88
CA PHE A 142 -2.31 15.30 -18.44
C PHE A 142 -0.93 15.25 -17.80
N TYR A 143 -0.51 14.06 -17.39
CA TYR A 143 0.81 13.88 -16.79
C TYR A 143 1.87 13.92 -17.88
N ARG A 144 2.92 14.72 -17.68
CA ARG A 144 3.93 14.96 -18.72
C ARG A 144 4.65 13.67 -19.18
N PRO A 145 5.12 12.79 -18.28
CA PRO A 145 5.66 11.47 -18.63
C PRO A 145 4.76 10.61 -19.53
N ASP A 146 3.43 10.70 -19.38
CA ASP A 146 2.49 9.96 -20.22
C ASP A 146 2.48 10.46 -21.68
N VAL A 147 2.71 11.75 -21.87
CA VAL A 147 2.85 12.39 -23.20
C VAL A 147 4.23 12.13 -23.76
N GLU A 148 5.27 12.24 -22.94
CA GLU A 148 6.66 11.93 -23.32
C GLU A 148 6.83 10.48 -23.79
N TYR A 149 6.04 9.53 -23.28
CA TYR A 149 6.00 8.16 -23.83
C TYR A 149 5.61 8.11 -25.32
N LEU A 150 4.63 8.93 -25.72
CA LEU A 150 4.09 8.96 -27.08
C LEU A 150 4.97 9.76 -28.04
N THR A 151 5.63 10.81 -27.56
CA THR A 151 6.51 11.68 -28.37
C THR A 151 7.97 11.23 -28.38
N ALA A 152 8.37 10.36 -27.46
CA ALA A 152 9.71 9.78 -27.42
C ALA A 152 10.02 8.91 -28.64
N ASP A 153 11.31 8.77 -28.89
CA ASP A 153 11.84 7.78 -29.82
C ASP A 153 11.39 6.35 -29.44
N GLY A 154 11.43 5.44 -30.42
CA GLY A 154 11.07 4.03 -30.18
C GLY A 154 11.94 3.41 -29.08
N PHE A 155 11.35 2.96 -27.98
CA PHE A 155 12.12 2.55 -26.78
C PHE A 155 13.03 1.32 -26.97
N LEU A 156 12.82 0.53 -28.03
CA LEU A 156 13.72 -0.59 -28.42
C LEU A 156 14.75 -0.20 -29.50
N LYS A 157 14.81 1.07 -29.94
CA LYS A 157 15.86 1.53 -30.87
C LYS A 157 17.24 1.38 -30.19
N PRO A 158 18.25 0.78 -30.85
CA PRO A 158 19.59 0.62 -30.26
C PRO A 158 20.24 1.94 -29.81
N SER A 159 19.96 3.05 -30.52
CA SER A 159 20.40 4.40 -30.12
C SER A 159 19.74 4.87 -28.82
N PHE A 160 18.45 4.64 -28.64
CA PHE A 160 17.69 5.01 -27.45
C PHE A 160 18.13 4.20 -26.23
N LEU A 161 18.23 2.87 -26.38
CA LEU A 161 18.75 1.98 -25.34
C LEU A 161 20.18 2.37 -24.93
N LYS A 162 21.07 2.64 -25.90
CA LYS A 162 22.44 3.09 -25.61
C LYS A 162 22.47 4.45 -24.90
N ALA A 163 21.66 5.42 -25.32
CA ALA A 163 21.60 6.73 -24.68
C ALA A 163 21.14 6.60 -23.21
N ARG A 164 20.10 5.79 -22.95
CA ARG A 164 19.61 5.55 -21.58
C ARG A 164 20.59 4.78 -20.70
N SER A 165 21.35 3.83 -21.24
CA SER A 165 22.31 3.04 -20.45
C SER A 165 23.60 3.78 -20.05
N HIS A 166 23.87 4.96 -20.62
CA HIS A 166 25.07 5.77 -20.33
C HIS A 166 24.72 7.10 -19.61
N GLY A 167 23.58 7.15 -18.91
CA GLY A 167 23.19 8.30 -18.09
C GLY A 167 24.01 8.43 -16.80
N ALA A 168 23.67 9.41 -15.96
CA ALA A 168 24.32 9.64 -14.65
C ALA A 168 24.15 8.47 -13.65
N LYS A 169 23.30 7.49 -13.97
CA LYS A 169 23.10 6.25 -13.24
C LYS A 169 23.02 5.10 -14.24
N GLU A 170 23.75 4.00 -13.98
CA GLU A 170 23.58 2.78 -14.75
C GLU A 170 22.18 2.20 -14.50
N ILE A 171 21.42 2.01 -15.59
CA ILE A 171 20.08 1.42 -15.59
C ILE A 171 20.01 0.32 -16.64
N GLN A 172 19.03 -0.59 -16.52
CA GLN A 172 18.66 -1.51 -17.60
C GLN A 172 17.51 -0.87 -18.39
N PRO A 173 17.72 -0.27 -19.58
CA PRO A 173 16.64 0.41 -20.30
C PRO A 173 15.75 -0.52 -21.12
N ASP A 174 16.10 -1.82 -21.24
CA ASP A 174 15.44 -2.78 -22.13
C ASP A 174 14.30 -3.56 -21.43
N PRO A 175 13.01 -3.27 -21.72
CA PRO A 175 11.89 -3.94 -21.08
C PRO A 175 11.76 -5.42 -21.45
N VAL A 176 12.20 -5.80 -22.66
CA VAL A 176 12.14 -7.20 -23.09
C VAL A 176 13.09 -8.02 -22.24
N LYS A 177 14.32 -7.54 -22.00
CA LYS A 177 15.28 -8.25 -21.12
C LYS A 177 14.76 -8.43 -19.70
N GLY A 178 14.23 -7.38 -19.08
CA GLY A 178 13.70 -7.43 -17.71
C GLY A 178 12.54 -8.41 -17.54
N ILE A 179 11.60 -8.41 -18.51
CA ILE A 179 10.42 -9.29 -18.48
C ILE A 179 10.78 -10.74 -18.82
N LEU A 180 11.64 -10.98 -19.82
CA LEU A 180 12.00 -12.35 -20.22
C LEU A 180 12.84 -13.07 -19.15
N ASP A 181 13.71 -12.36 -18.43
CA ASP A 181 14.41 -12.93 -17.28
C ASP A 181 13.42 -13.31 -16.16
N PHE A 182 12.51 -12.39 -15.80
CA PHE A 182 11.49 -12.67 -14.79
C PHE A 182 10.59 -13.86 -15.20
N ASN A 183 10.15 -13.92 -16.46
CA ASN A 183 9.40 -15.04 -17.01
C ASN A 183 10.17 -16.37 -16.87
N LYS A 184 11.46 -16.40 -17.22
CA LYS A 184 12.31 -17.60 -17.07
C LYS A 184 12.36 -18.09 -15.62
N GLN A 185 12.43 -17.17 -14.65
CA GLN A 185 12.48 -17.50 -13.23
C GLN A 185 11.13 -18.00 -12.67
N LEU A 186 10.01 -17.58 -13.26
CA LEU A 186 8.66 -18.08 -12.97
C LEU A 186 8.38 -19.43 -13.67
N ALA A 187 8.78 -19.57 -14.93
CA ALA A 187 8.65 -20.81 -15.70
C ALA A 187 9.41 -21.97 -15.04
N ALA A 188 10.57 -21.70 -14.42
CA ALA A 188 11.32 -22.66 -13.60
C ALA A 188 10.56 -23.18 -12.35
N ARG A 189 9.38 -22.61 -12.05
CA ARG A 189 8.45 -23.02 -10.99
C ARG A 189 7.10 -23.53 -11.53
N ASN A 190 6.95 -23.66 -12.84
CA ASN A 190 5.68 -23.91 -13.53
C ASN A 190 4.62 -22.81 -13.29
N ILE A 191 5.07 -21.56 -13.12
CA ILE A 191 4.21 -20.38 -12.97
C ILE A 191 4.16 -19.63 -14.29
N LYS A 192 2.96 -19.33 -14.81
CA LYS A 192 2.78 -18.50 -16.00
C LYS A 192 2.91 -17.01 -15.66
N LEU A 193 3.50 -16.23 -16.56
CA LEU A 193 3.48 -14.77 -16.51
C LEU A 193 2.45 -14.21 -17.50
N ILE A 194 1.57 -13.33 -17.02
CA ILE A 194 0.74 -12.46 -17.85
C ILE A 194 1.20 -11.03 -17.62
N VAL A 195 1.51 -10.31 -18.70
CA VAL A 195 1.96 -8.90 -18.64
C VAL A 195 0.80 -7.99 -19.03
N VAL A 196 0.53 -6.98 -18.22
CA VAL A 196 -0.57 -6.01 -18.40
C VAL A 196 0.03 -4.60 -18.50
N PRO A 197 0.58 -4.21 -19.67
CA PRO A 197 1.06 -2.85 -19.89
C PRO A 197 -0.15 -1.91 -20.00
N MET A 198 -0.38 -1.10 -18.98
CA MET A 198 -1.55 -0.23 -18.88
C MET A 198 -1.35 1.03 -19.75
N PRO A 199 -2.18 1.31 -20.77
CA PRO A 199 -2.01 2.49 -21.63
C PRO A 199 -2.04 3.80 -20.82
N THR A 200 -1.53 4.87 -21.41
CA THR A 200 -1.53 6.19 -20.75
C THR A 200 -2.76 7.00 -21.12
N LYS A 201 -3.14 7.95 -20.26
CA LYS A 201 -4.28 8.85 -20.50
C LYS A 201 -4.30 9.54 -21.88
N PRO A 202 -3.20 10.11 -22.41
CA PRO A 202 -3.17 10.72 -23.74
C PRO A 202 -3.21 9.72 -24.90
N MET A 203 -3.04 8.40 -24.68
CA MET A 203 -3.30 7.39 -25.71
C MET A 203 -4.81 7.20 -25.94
N ILE A 204 -5.60 7.24 -24.86
CA ILE A 204 -7.04 7.01 -24.92
C ILE A 204 -7.82 8.30 -25.16
N HIS A 205 -7.35 9.43 -24.62
CA HIS A 205 -8.01 10.74 -24.72
C HIS A 205 -7.14 11.86 -25.35
N PRO A 206 -6.49 11.64 -26.52
CA PRO A 206 -5.71 12.67 -27.19
C PRO A 206 -6.56 13.88 -27.62
N GLU A 207 -7.84 13.68 -27.94
CA GLU A 207 -8.78 14.75 -28.31
C GLU A 207 -8.98 15.79 -27.20
N ILE A 208 -8.77 15.40 -25.95
CA ILE A 208 -8.90 16.26 -24.77
C ILE A 208 -7.59 17.02 -24.49
N LEU A 209 -6.44 16.53 -24.97
CA LEU A 209 -5.15 17.20 -24.82
C LEU A 209 -4.88 18.19 -25.97
N VAL A 210 -4.96 17.74 -27.23
CA VAL A 210 -4.57 18.54 -28.41
C VAL A 210 -5.75 19.00 -29.27
N GLY A 211 -6.99 18.70 -28.85
CA GLY A 211 -8.22 19.12 -29.51
C GLY A 211 -8.79 18.12 -30.52
N PRO A 212 -9.97 18.42 -31.11
CA PRO A 212 -10.77 17.45 -31.87
C PRO A 212 -10.10 16.80 -33.08
N LYS A 213 -9.03 17.41 -33.63
CA LYS A 213 -8.27 16.84 -34.75
C LYS A 213 -7.55 15.53 -34.42
N ALA A 214 -7.38 15.21 -33.14
CA ALA A 214 -6.83 13.93 -32.69
C ALA A 214 -7.91 12.91 -32.29
N GLU A 215 -9.19 13.21 -32.48
CA GLU A 215 -10.25 12.23 -32.28
C GLU A 215 -10.11 11.05 -33.25
N GLY A 216 -10.25 9.83 -32.73
CA GLY A 216 -9.99 8.59 -33.49
C GLY A 216 -8.52 8.27 -33.75
N ALA A 217 -7.55 9.09 -33.30
CA ALA A 217 -6.14 8.81 -33.47
C ALA A 217 -5.68 7.65 -32.58
N THR A 218 -5.17 6.57 -33.19
CA THR A 218 -4.52 5.47 -32.47
C THR A 218 -3.08 5.82 -32.17
N LEU A 219 -2.84 6.47 -31.02
CA LEU A 219 -1.48 6.86 -30.60
C LEU A 219 -0.80 5.73 -29.82
N GLN A 220 0.44 5.40 -30.21
CA GLN A 220 1.26 4.39 -29.56
C GLN A 220 2.75 4.61 -29.87
N ASN A 221 3.65 4.30 -28.93
CA ASN A 221 5.09 4.40 -29.16
C ASN A 221 5.53 3.40 -30.27
N PRO A 222 6.39 3.79 -31.23
CA PRO A 222 6.77 2.94 -32.36
C PRO A 222 7.37 1.57 -31.99
N SER A 223 7.94 1.40 -30.79
CA SER A 223 8.51 0.11 -30.36
C SER A 223 7.50 -0.86 -29.74
N PHE A 224 6.28 -0.44 -29.43
CA PHE A 224 5.31 -1.29 -28.72
C PHE A 224 4.89 -2.55 -29.51
N GLY A 225 4.78 -2.45 -30.85
CA GLY A 225 4.50 -3.62 -31.70
C GLY A 225 5.61 -4.67 -31.61
N ALA A 226 6.87 -4.24 -31.75
CA ALA A 226 8.04 -5.11 -31.62
C ALA A 226 8.18 -5.70 -30.21
N PHE A 227 7.87 -4.93 -29.17
CA PHE A 227 7.81 -5.38 -27.78
C PHE A 227 6.81 -6.54 -27.59
N LYS A 228 5.56 -6.37 -28.03
CA LYS A 228 4.55 -7.45 -27.95
C LYS A 228 4.98 -8.68 -28.75
N SER A 229 5.55 -8.51 -29.94
CA SER A 229 6.08 -9.62 -30.75
C SER A 229 7.21 -10.39 -30.05
N ALA A 230 8.17 -9.70 -29.42
CA ALA A 230 9.28 -10.33 -28.73
C ALA A 230 8.83 -11.13 -27.50
N LEU A 231 7.86 -10.62 -26.74
CA LEU A 231 7.26 -11.34 -25.60
C LEU A 231 6.46 -12.56 -26.06
N ALA A 232 5.63 -12.43 -27.09
CA ALA A 232 4.85 -13.54 -27.65
C ALA A 232 5.74 -14.67 -28.20
N GLN A 233 6.85 -14.34 -28.87
CA GLN A 233 7.84 -15.32 -29.35
C GLN A 233 8.50 -16.12 -28.22
N ALA A 234 8.58 -15.55 -27.01
CA ALA A 234 9.09 -16.20 -25.81
C ALA A 234 7.99 -16.89 -24.97
N GLY A 235 6.76 -16.98 -25.48
CA GLY A 235 5.62 -17.59 -24.79
C GLY A 235 5.06 -16.77 -23.63
N VAL A 236 5.36 -15.48 -23.55
CA VAL A 236 4.79 -14.56 -22.55
C VAL A 236 3.48 -13.99 -23.09
N GLU A 237 2.40 -14.16 -22.34
CA GLU A 237 1.10 -13.57 -22.68
C GLU A 237 1.11 -12.07 -22.32
N VAL A 238 0.66 -11.22 -23.26
CA VAL A 238 0.55 -9.77 -23.05
C VAL A 238 -0.90 -9.35 -23.27
N TYR A 239 -1.58 -8.94 -22.20
CA TYR A 239 -2.91 -8.35 -22.29
C TYR A 239 -2.78 -6.84 -22.49
N ASP A 240 -3.12 -6.35 -23.67
CA ASP A 240 -3.09 -4.92 -24.04
C ASP A 240 -4.50 -4.31 -23.89
N PRO A 241 -4.76 -3.48 -22.86
CA PRO A 241 -6.09 -2.90 -22.63
C PRO A 241 -6.50 -1.82 -23.64
N THR A 242 -5.58 -1.36 -24.49
CA THR A 242 -5.78 -0.16 -25.34
C THR A 242 -7.01 -0.26 -26.26
N PRO A 243 -7.26 -1.36 -26.99
CA PRO A 243 -8.40 -1.45 -27.91
C PRO A 243 -9.76 -1.45 -27.20
N GLU A 244 -9.86 -2.12 -26.04
CA GLU A 244 -11.08 -2.16 -25.23
C GLU A 244 -11.40 -0.76 -24.67
N LEU A 245 -10.41 -0.07 -24.09
CA LEU A 245 -10.61 1.28 -23.58
C LEU A 245 -10.94 2.29 -24.68
N LEU A 246 -10.37 2.16 -25.89
CA LEU A 246 -10.76 2.98 -27.03
C LEU A 246 -12.23 2.73 -27.44
N ALA A 247 -12.70 1.49 -27.42
CA ALA A 247 -14.11 1.17 -27.71
C ALA A 247 -15.05 1.68 -26.60
N ARG A 248 -14.65 1.54 -25.33
CA ARG A 248 -15.42 2.00 -24.16
C ARG A 248 -15.57 3.52 -24.07
N LYS A 249 -14.84 4.32 -24.86
CA LYS A 249 -15.07 5.78 -25.01
C LYS A 249 -16.52 6.13 -25.36
N ALA A 250 -17.24 5.23 -26.05
CA ALA A 250 -18.65 5.40 -26.36
C ALA A 250 -19.58 5.32 -25.12
N GLN A 251 -19.10 4.74 -24.02
CA GLN A 251 -19.84 4.56 -22.76
C GLN A 251 -19.48 5.62 -21.70
N GLY A 252 -18.35 6.31 -21.86
CA GLY A 252 -17.90 7.33 -20.92
C GLY A 252 -16.40 7.65 -21.04
N LYS A 253 -15.91 8.46 -20.10
CA LYS A 253 -14.47 8.75 -19.95
C LYS A 253 -13.78 7.58 -19.26
N GLN A 254 -12.59 7.22 -19.76
CA GLN A 254 -11.84 6.06 -19.27
C GLN A 254 -10.78 6.42 -18.23
N TYR A 255 -10.53 7.72 -18.03
CA TYR A 255 -9.61 8.27 -17.04
C TYR A 255 -10.30 9.36 -16.24
N LEU A 256 -9.88 9.50 -14.98
CA LEU A 256 -10.25 10.60 -14.10
C LEU A 256 -9.75 11.93 -14.68
N GLU A 257 -10.44 13.04 -14.44
CA GLU A 257 -10.21 14.29 -15.19
C GLU A 257 -8.88 14.95 -14.83
N THR A 258 -8.56 14.98 -13.53
CA THR A 258 -7.39 15.67 -12.95
C THR A 258 -6.34 14.71 -12.37
N ASP A 259 -6.51 13.42 -12.61
CA ASP A 259 -5.66 12.34 -12.08
C ASP A 259 -4.99 11.54 -13.23
N THR A 260 -3.92 10.81 -12.94
CA THR A 260 -3.22 9.92 -13.86
C THR A 260 -3.98 8.63 -14.17
N HIS A 261 -4.86 8.20 -13.26
CA HIS A 261 -5.44 6.86 -13.29
C HIS A 261 -6.76 6.76 -14.07
N TRP A 262 -7.11 5.51 -14.40
CA TRP A 262 -8.38 5.12 -14.99
C TRP A 262 -9.60 5.46 -14.12
N THR A 263 -10.79 5.50 -14.71
CA THR A 263 -12.06 5.54 -13.96
C THR A 263 -12.37 4.18 -13.32
N PRO A 264 -13.21 4.12 -12.26
CA PRO A 264 -13.64 2.85 -11.66
C PRO A 264 -14.24 1.88 -12.68
N GLU A 265 -15.04 2.39 -13.62
CA GLU A 265 -15.70 1.60 -14.66
C GLU A 265 -14.73 1.08 -15.74
N ALA A 266 -13.63 1.78 -15.99
CA ALA A 266 -12.57 1.31 -16.89
C ALA A 266 -11.70 0.24 -16.21
N MET A 267 -11.38 0.45 -14.93
CA MET A 267 -10.65 -0.52 -14.10
C MET A 267 -11.41 -1.85 -13.95
N ASP A 268 -12.71 -1.77 -13.64
CA ASP A 268 -13.59 -2.93 -13.47
C ASP A 268 -13.64 -3.78 -14.74
N ASP A 269 -13.89 -3.17 -15.91
CA ASP A 269 -13.90 -3.88 -17.19
C ASP A 269 -12.56 -4.53 -17.51
N VAL A 270 -11.44 -3.81 -17.36
CA VAL A 270 -10.11 -4.38 -17.58
C VAL A 270 -9.84 -5.56 -16.64
N SER A 271 -10.34 -5.51 -15.41
CA SER A 271 -10.20 -6.63 -14.46
C SER A 271 -11.03 -7.86 -14.87
N ALA A 272 -12.23 -7.65 -15.44
CA ALA A 272 -13.05 -8.71 -16.02
C ALA A 272 -12.37 -9.36 -17.24
N LYS A 273 -11.81 -8.57 -18.16
CA LYS A 273 -11.08 -9.11 -19.33
C LYS A 273 -9.82 -9.88 -18.94
N VAL A 274 -9.11 -9.42 -17.90
CA VAL A 274 -7.96 -10.15 -17.35
C VAL A 274 -8.42 -11.44 -16.67
N ALA A 275 -9.58 -11.45 -16.00
CA ALA A 275 -10.20 -12.66 -15.46
C ALA A 275 -10.54 -13.67 -16.58
N ASP A 276 -11.20 -13.23 -17.65
CA ASP A 276 -11.52 -14.04 -18.83
C ASP A 276 -10.25 -14.66 -19.46
N LEU A 277 -9.20 -13.85 -19.64
CA LEU A 277 -7.92 -14.32 -20.19
C LEU A 277 -7.29 -15.40 -19.30
N ILE A 278 -7.32 -15.22 -17.98
CA ILE A 278 -6.80 -16.18 -17.01
C ILE A 278 -7.58 -17.49 -17.07
N GLN A 279 -8.91 -17.44 -17.08
CA GLN A 279 -9.76 -18.63 -17.21
C GLN A 279 -9.51 -19.37 -18.55
N ALA A 280 -9.28 -18.64 -19.64
CA ALA A 280 -9.01 -19.20 -20.96
C ALA A 280 -7.59 -19.76 -21.13
N ARG A 281 -6.58 -19.24 -20.41
CA ARG A 281 -5.15 -19.56 -20.65
C ARG A 281 -4.43 -20.24 -19.49
N VAL A 282 -5.01 -20.28 -18.28
CA VAL A 282 -4.37 -20.82 -17.08
C VAL A 282 -5.22 -21.93 -16.47
N SER A 283 -4.67 -23.13 -16.36
CA SER A 283 -5.29 -24.23 -15.63
C SER A 283 -5.20 -23.99 -14.13
N LEU A 284 -6.24 -23.36 -13.57
CA LEU A 284 -6.36 -23.09 -12.15
C LEU A 284 -7.05 -24.27 -11.41
N PRO A 285 -6.61 -24.63 -10.19
CA PRO A 285 -7.30 -25.63 -9.38
C PRO A 285 -8.72 -25.17 -9.02
N PRO A 286 -9.68 -26.11 -8.88
CA PRO A 286 -11.03 -25.79 -8.40
C PRO A 286 -10.98 -25.15 -7.00
N LEU A 287 -11.43 -23.91 -6.94
CA LEU A 287 -11.59 -23.11 -5.72
C LEU A 287 -12.90 -22.33 -5.89
N GLY A 288 -13.67 -22.22 -4.81
CA GLY A 288 -14.83 -21.32 -4.74
C GLY A 288 -14.64 -20.35 -3.59
N MET A 289 -14.65 -19.05 -3.87
CA MET A 289 -14.82 -18.03 -2.84
C MET A 289 -16.30 -17.98 -2.41
N PRO A 290 -16.61 -17.63 -1.15
CA PRO A 290 -17.97 -17.20 -0.80
C PRO A 290 -18.41 -16.06 -1.73
N ALA A 291 -19.72 -15.94 -1.98
CA ALA A 291 -20.25 -14.94 -2.89
C ALA A 291 -19.83 -13.53 -2.44
N ALA A 292 -18.97 -12.89 -3.23
CA ALA A 292 -18.61 -11.50 -3.04
C ALA A 292 -19.75 -10.61 -3.56
N THR A 293 -20.00 -9.49 -2.89
CA THR A 293 -21.00 -8.50 -3.27
C THR A 293 -20.34 -7.18 -3.63
N LEU A 294 -20.96 -6.44 -4.55
CA LEU A 294 -20.53 -5.08 -4.90
C LEU A 294 -21.43 -4.09 -4.18
N LYS A 295 -20.82 -3.12 -3.50
CA LYS A 295 -21.51 -2.02 -2.82
C LYS A 295 -21.09 -0.68 -3.46
N PRO A 296 -22.01 0.06 -4.10
CA PRO A 296 -21.67 1.36 -4.67
C PRO A 296 -21.36 2.38 -3.56
N ILE A 297 -20.24 3.09 -3.71
CA ILE A 297 -19.81 4.18 -2.81
C ILE A 297 -19.43 5.39 -3.66
N GLN A 298 -20.09 6.53 -3.41
CA GLN A 298 -19.70 7.82 -3.99
C GLN A 298 -18.52 8.42 -3.23
N ILE A 299 -17.50 8.82 -3.97
CA ILE A 299 -16.25 9.37 -3.44
C ILE A 299 -15.89 10.61 -4.25
N SER A 300 -15.49 11.67 -3.57
CA SER A 300 -15.12 12.95 -4.19
C SER A 300 -13.70 13.33 -3.78
N ALA A 301 -12.79 13.41 -4.74
CA ALA A 301 -11.37 13.68 -4.51
C ALA A 301 -10.78 14.58 -5.60
N LEU A 302 -9.69 15.26 -5.28
CA LEU A 302 -8.88 15.99 -6.26
C LEU A 302 -7.80 15.04 -6.78
N GLY A 303 -7.60 15.01 -8.10
CA GLY A 303 -6.64 14.09 -8.72
C GLY A 303 -5.17 14.45 -8.49
N ASP A 304 -4.30 13.45 -8.58
CA ASP A 304 -2.86 13.59 -8.33
C ASP A 304 -2.17 14.63 -9.23
N ILE A 305 -2.55 14.77 -10.50
CA ILE A 305 -1.98 15.79 -11.42
C ILE A 305 -2.35 17.21 -10.95
N ALA A 306 -3.54 17.41 -10.40
CA ALA A 306 -3.91 18.70 -9.81
C ALA A 306 -3.14 19.00 -8.51
N GLU A 307 -2.77 18.00 -7.71
CA GLU A 307 -1.80 18.18 -6.62
C GLU A 307 -0.40 18.52 -7.15
N MET A 308 0.06 17.85 -8.21
CA MET A 308 1.36 18.09 -8.86
C MET A 308 1.51 19.50 -9.45
N LEU A 309 0.40 20.17 -9.78
CA LEU A 309 0.44 21.58 -10.17
C LEU A 309 0.86 22.52 -9.04
N LYS A 310 0.74 22.15 -7.74
CA LYS A 310 1.10 23.01 -6.59
C LYS A 310 0.34 24.36 -6.58
N LEU A 311 -0.90 24.36 -7.08
CA LEU A 311 -1.80 25.53 -7.09
C LEU A 311 -2.09 26.07 -5.67
N PRO A 312 -2.58 27.32 -5.53
CA PRO A 312 -2.85 27.91 -4.22
C PRO A 312 -3.82 27.06 -3.39
N LYS A 313 -3.62 27.02 -2.08
CA LYS A 313 -4.56 26.35 -1.16
C LYS A 313 -5.96 26.96 -1.32
N GLY A 314 -6.97 26.11 -1.52
CA GLY A 314 -8.35 26.54 -1.75
C GLY A 314 -8.65 26.99 -3.19
N GLN A 315 -7.73 26.82 -4.15
CA GLN A 315 -7.97 27.05 -5.57
C GLN A 315 -9.29 26.43 -6.07
N GLN A 316 -9.92 27.09 -7.03
CA GLN A 316 -11.21 26.70 -7.63
C GLN A 316 -11.11 26.40 -9.13
N ILE A 317 -9.88 26.33 -9.67
CA ILE A 317 -9.57 26.07 -11.09
C ILE A 317 -9.90 24.61 -11.42
N TYR A 318 -9.46 23.69 -10.56
CA TYR A 318 -9.79 22.27 -10.61
C TYR A 318 -10.51 21.88 -9.34
N ARG A 319 -11.75 21.41 -9.48
CA ARG A 319 -12.58 20.97 -8.35
C ARG A 319 -12.41 19.45 -8.13
N PRO A 320 -12.69 18.95 -6.92
CA PRO A 320 -12.81 17.51 -6.69
C PRO A 320 -13.83 16.89 -7.66
N GLN A 321 -13.45 15.79 -8.30
CA GLN A 321 -14.34 14.98 -9.14
C GLN A 321 -15.01 13.93 -8.26
N THR A 322 -16.33 13.78 -8.41
CA THR A 322 -17.09 12.72 -7.74
C THR A 322 -17.27 11.53 -8.68
N VAL A 323 -16.92 10.33 -8.21
CA VAL A 323 -17.11 9.06 -8.91
C VAL A 323 -17.87 8.06 -8.04
N THR A 324 -18.43 7.00 -8.65
CA THR A 324 -19.01 5.87 -7.91
C THR A 324 -18.07 4.68 -8.04
N THR A 325 -17.44 4.28 -6.94
CA THR A 325 -16.66 3.03 -6.87
C THR A 325 -17.56 1.87 -6.45
N GLN A 326 -17.18 0.64 -6.79
CA GLN A 326 -17.88 -0.57 -6.33
C GLN A 326 -17.01 -1.26 -5.28
N GLN A 327 -17.32 -1.08 -4.01
CA GLN A 327 -16.57 -1.75 -2.94
C GLN A 327 -16.90 -3.24 -2.95
N VAL A 328 -15.87 -4.07 -3.10
CA VAL A 328 -15.98 -5.53 -3.08
C VAL A 328 -16.02 -5.99 -1.63
N LEU A 329 -17.10 -6.67 -1.27
CA LEU A 329 -17.32 -7.21 0.07
C LEU A 329 -17.36 -8.74 0.02
N LEU A 330 -16.72 -9.37 1.00
CA LEU A 330 -16.78 -10.81 1.23
C LEU A 330 -17.46 -11.05 2.58
N ASN A 331 -18.69 -11.58 2.57
CA ASN A 331 -19.54 -11.70 3.77
C ASN A 331 -19.69 -10.37 4.53
N ASP A 332 -20.03 -9.30 3.80
CA ASP A 332 -20.18 -7.91 4.28
C ASP A 332 -18.90 -7.24 4.85
N VAL A 333 -17.73 -7.90 4.74
CA VAL A 333 -16.42 -7.34 5.12
C VAL A 333 -15.65 -6.89 3.85
N PRO A 334 -15.00 -5.71 3.82
CA PRO A 334 -14.14 -5.29 2.71
C PRO A 334 -13.13 -6.36 2.30
N TRP A 335 -12.99 -6.59 0.99
CA TRP A 335 -12.05 -7.55 0.44
C TRP A 335 -10.61 -7.24 0.84
N ALA A 336 -9.82 -8.28 1.08
CA ALA A 336 -8.39 -8.19 1.38
C ALA A 336 -7.60 -9.28 0.63
N PRO A 337 -6.35 -9.01 0.23
CA PRO A 337 -5.52 -9.97 -0.48
C PRO A 337 -5.13 -11.16 0.41
N SER A 338 -4.87 -12.31 -0.21
CA SER A 338 -4.51 -13.55 0.50
C SER A 338 -3.21 -14.12 -0.02
N HIS A 339 -2.20 -14.23 0.85
CA HIS A 339 -0.90 -14.83 0.53
C HIS A 339 -1.01 -16.28 0.02
N GLY A 340 -2.05 -17.00 0.47
CA GLY A 340 -2.33 -18.39 0.08
C GLY A 340 -3.04 -18.54 -1.27
N ALA A 341 -3.39 -17.45 -1.95
CA ALA A 341 -3.99 -17.51 -3.29
C ALA A 341 -3.04 -18.15 -4.31
N ASP A 342 -3.58 -18.64 -5.42
CA ASP A 342 -2.83 -19.21 -6.54
C ASP A 342 -2.61 -18.23 -7.71
N VAL A 343 -3.22 -17.04 -7.63
CA VAL A 343 -2.97 -15.87 -8.48
C VAL A 343 -2.22 -14.83 -7.65
N LEU A 344 -1.08 -14.33 -8.16
CA LEU A 344 -0.37 -13.18 -7.59
C LEU A 344 -0.41 -12.02 -8.58
N LEU A 345 -0.90 -10.86 -8.15
CA LEU A 345 -0.86 -9.60 -8.87
C LEU A 345 0.29 -8.74 -8.37
N LEU A 346 1.22 -8.42 -9.27
CA LEU A 346 2.21 -7.37 -9.15
C LEU A 346 1.72 -6.13 -9.89
N GLY A 347 1.87 -4.93 -9.32
CA GLY A 347 1.43 -3.69 -9.99
C GLY A 347 1.97 -2.41 -9.38
N ASP A 348 1.49 -1.28 -9.89
CA ASP A 348 1.80 0.07 -9.41
C ASP A 348 0.59 0.76 -8.75
N SER A 349 0.51 2.09 -8.81
CA SER A 349 -0.63 2.87 -8.30
C SER A 349 -1.93 2.63 -9.08
N PHE A 350 -1.90 2.17 -10.33
CA PHE A 350 -3.10 1.72 -11.07
C PHE A 350 -3.82 0.58 -10.34
N VAL A 351 -3.10 -0.34 -9.69
CA VAL A 351 -3.71 -1.38 -8.85
C VAL A 351 -4.29 -0.81 -7.56
N ASN A 352 -3.61 0.15 -6.93
CA ASN A 352 -3.93 0.63 -5.58
C ASN A 352 -4.89 1.83 -5.53
N ILE A 353 -5.15 2.54 -6.64
CA ILE A 353 -5.89 3.81 -6.70
C ILE A 353 -7.21 3.78 -5.91
N PHE A 354 -8.03 2.74 -6.08
CA PHE A 354 -9.31 2.55 -5.37
C PHE A 354 -9.23 1.52 -4.21
N SER A 355 -8.03 0.99 -3.91
CA SER A 355 -7.80 0.06 -2.80
C SER A 355 -7.29 0.76 -1.52
N LEU A 356 -6.49 1.82 -1.67
CA LEU A 356 -5.67 2.40 -0.62
C LEU A 356 -6.21 3.78 -0.21
N GLU A 357 -6.62 3.91 1.06
CA GLU A 357 -7.21 5.16 1.61
C GLU A 357 -6.33 6.40 1.37
N GLY A 358 -4.99 6.24 1.44
CA GLY A 358 -4.03 7.31 1.17
C GLY A 358 -4.00 7.84 -0.28
N MET A 359 -4.70 7.18 -1.21
CA MET A 359 -4.94 7.68 -2.58
C MET A 359 -6.19 8.58 -2.64
N ASN A 360 -6.95 8.72 -1.56
CA ASN A 360 -8.21 9.48 -1.43
C ASN A 360 -9.41 8.97 -2.28
N TRP A 361 -9.20 8.03 -3.19
CA TRP A 361 -10.23 7.51 -4.10
C TRP A 361 -10.99 6.27 -3.58
N GLY A 362 -10.69 5.80 -2.36
CA GLY A 362 -11.50 4.77 -1.67
C GLY A 362 -10.71 3.62 -1.08
N THR A 363 -11.45 2.59 -0.64
CA THR A 363 -10.90 1.36 -0.07
C THR A 363 -11.68 0.15 -0.55
N ALA A 364 -10.96 -0.95 -0.82
CA ALA A 364 -11.50 -2.21 -1.31
C ALA A 364 -12.38 -2.13 -2.59
N SER A 365 -12.09 -1.18 -3.49
CA SER A 365 -12.75 -1.02 -4.80
C SER A 365 -11.75 -1.05 -5.98
N GLY A 366 -10.56 -1.61 -5.79
CA GLY A 366 -9.44 -1.56 -6.75
C GLY A 366 -9.27 -2.80 -7.63
N PHE A 367 -8.16 -2.84 -8.37
CA PHE A 367 -7.96 -3.82 -9.43
C PHE A 367 -7.82 -5.26 -8.92
N ALA A 368 -7.20 -5.45 -7.75
CA ALA A 368 -7.05 -6.77 -7.14
C ALA A 368 -8.39 -7.30 -6.62
N GLU A 369 -9.18 -6.41 -6.04
CA GLU A 369 -10.51 -6.65 -5.49
C GLU A 369 -11.49 -7.09 -6.58
N HIS A 370 -11.58 -6.31 -7.67
CA HIS A 370 -12.46 -6.61 -8.79
C HIS A 370 -11.99 -7.84 -9.59
N LEU A 371 -10.68 -8.02 -9.79
CA LEU A 371 -10.15 -9.25 -10.39
C LEU A 371 -10.52 -10.49 -9.56
N GLY A 372 -10.48 -10.40 -8.23
CA GLY A 372 -10.90 -11.48 -7.34
C GLY A 372 -12.41 -11.73 -7.37
N TYR A 373 -13.21 -10.68 -7.53
CA TYR A 373 -14.65 -10.75 -7.76
C TYR A 373 -14.97 -11.51 -9.07
N HIS A 374 -14.42 -11.08 -10.21
CA HIS A 374 -14.68 -11.69 -11.53
C HIS A 374 -14.12 -13.11 -11.67
N LEU A 375 -12.97 -13.41 -11.05
CA LEU A 375 -12.44 -14.79 -11.00
C LEU A 375 -13.13 -15.67 -9.94
N GLY A 376 -13.96 -15.12 -9.06
CA GLY A 376 -14.61 -15.84 -7.97
C GLY A 376 -13.63 -16.51 -6.98
N ARG A 377 -12.46 -15.91 -6.75
CA ARG A 377 -11.34 -16.48 -5.96
C ARG A 377 -10.46 -15.41 -5.30
N PRO A 378 -9.73 -15.75 -4.22
CA PRO A 378 -8.78 -14.84 -3.61
C PRO A 378 -7.60 -14.54 -4.57
N ILE A 379 -7.03 -13.35 -4.41
CA ILE A 379 -5.86 -12.86 -5.15
C ILE A 379 -4.79 -12.45 -4.13
N ASP A 380 -3.54 -12.80 -4.40
CA ASP A 380 -2.39 -12.26 -3.67
C ASP A 380 -1.92 -10.94 -4.33
N LYS A 381 -1.45 -9.97 -3.56
CA LYS A 381 -1.10 -8.62 -4.07
C LYS A 381 0.25 -8.12 -3.55
N ILE A 382 1.09 -7.65 -4.47
CA ILE A 382 2.26 -6.81 -4.17
C ILE A 382 2.24 -5.61 -5.14
N ALA A 383 1.73 -4.47 -4.68
CA ALA A 383 1.62 -3.25 -5.49
C ALA A 383 2.35 -2.08 -4.82
N VAL A 384 3.23 -1.39 -5.55
CA VAL A 384 4.09 -0.32 -5.02
C VAL A 384 3.87 0.97 -5.82
N ASN A 385 3.29 1.98 -5.17
CA ASN A 385 2.98 3.27 -5.78
C ASN A 385 4.27 3.97 -6.25
N ALA A 386 4.21 4.57 -7.44
CA ALA A 386 5.33 5.21 -8.16
C ALA A 386 6.67 4.44 -8.16
N GLY A 387 6.65 3.11 -7.96
CA GLY A 387 7.85 2.26 -7.94
C GLY A 387 8.34 1.84 -9.33
N GLY A 388 7.57 2.17 -10.37
CA GLY A 388 7.86 1.89 -11.77
C GLY A 388 8.05 0.41 -12.13
N SER A 389 8.70 0.18 -13.27
CA SER A 389 8.98 -1.13 -13.90
C SER A 389 9.81 -2.15 -13.10
N PHE A 390 10.06 -1.97 -11.80
CA PHE A 390 10.79 -2.98 -11.02
C PHE A 390 10.41 -3.11 -9.54
N ALA A 391 9.80 -2.10 -8.89
CA ALA A 391 9.65 -2.14 -7.44
C ALA A 391 8.80 -3.31 -6.92
N SER A 392 7.68 -3.65 -7.58
CA SER A 392 6.84 -4.80 -7.20
C SER A 392 7.57 -6.14 -7.39
N ARG A 393 8.39 -6.28 -8.44
CA ARG A 393 9.28 -7.44 -8.66
C ARG A 393 10.40 -7.51 -7.62
N GLN A 394 10.96 -6.37 -7.22
CA GLN A 394 12.01 -6.28 -6.19
C GLN A 394 11.43 -6.61 -4.81
N ASP A 395 10.23 -6.15 -4.50
CA ASP A 395 9.55 -6.45 -3.24
C ASP A 395 9.17 -7.94 -3.16
N LEU A 396 8.68 -8.53 -4.25
CA LEU A 396 8.53 -9.99 -4.36
C LEU A 396 9.86 -10.71 -4.05
N ALA A 397 10.96 -10.33 -4.71
CA ALA A 397 12.27 -10.94 -4.49
C ALA A 397 12.73 -10.82 -3.03
N ARG A 398 12.58 -9.63 -2.43
CA ARG A 398 12.86 -9.32 -1.01
C ARG A 398 12.07 -10.21 -0.06
N GLN A 399 10.78 -10.37 -0.29
CA GLN A 399 9.90 -11.19 0.56
C GLN A 399 10.20 -12.69 0.42
N MET A 400 10.61 -13.14 -0.77
CA MET A 400 11.04 -14.53 -1.03
C MET A 400 12.24 -15.01 -0.20
N TYR A 401 13.01 -14.11 0.43
CA TYR A 401 14.07 -14.50 1.38
C TYR A 401 13.53 -14.88 2.77
N ARG A 402 12.24 -14.67 3.06
CA ARG A 402 11.61 -14.96 4.36
C ARG A 402 10.54 -16.05 4.29
N GLU A 403 9.75 -16.00 3.22
CA GLU A 403 8.62 -16.88 2.94
C GLU A 403 8.60 -17.11 1.43
N ASP A 404 8.40 -18.34 0.93
CA ASP A 404 8.24 -18.55 -0.51
C ASP A 404 6.90 -17.99 -1.00
N ARG A 405 6.87 -16.68 -1.29
CA ARG A 405 5.71 -15.97 -1.84
C ARG A 405 5.19 -16.54 -3.17
N LEU A 406 6.00 -17.35 -3.87
CA LEU A 406 5.60 -18.05 -5.09
C LEU A 406 5.08 -19.48 -4.83
N ALA A 407 5.08 -19.95 -3.58
CA ALA A 407 4.46 -21.22 -3.23
C ALA A 407 2.96 -21.21 -3.58
N GLY A 408 2.50 -22.34 -4.15
CA GLY A 408 1.11 -22.55 -4.58
C GLY A 408 0.69 -21.80 -5.85
N LYS A 409 1.39 -20.73 -6.24
CA LYS A 409 1.03 -19.88 -7.38
C LYS A 409 1.01 -20.67 -8.70
N LYS A 410 0.12 -20.26 -9.61
CA LYS A 410 -0.05 -20.79 -10.97
C LYS A 410 0.12 -19.72 -12.02
N VAL A 411 -0.25 -18.47 -11.70
CA VAL A 411 -0.05 -17.30 -12.53
C VAL A 411 0.42 -16.11 -11.70
N VAL A 412 1.39 -15.39 -12.25
CA VAL A 412 1.73 -14.03 -11.84
C VAL A 412 1.22 -13.09 -12.91
N ILE A 413 0.45 -12.10 -12.51
CA ILE A 413 0.03 -10.97 -13.34
C ILE A 413 0.99 -9.84 -13.02
N TYR A 414 1.55 -9.20 -14.05
CA TYR A 414 2.43 -8.06 -13.88
C TYR A 414 1.88 -6.84 -14.62
N GLU A 415 1.23 -5.98 -13.86
CA GLU A 415 0.73 -4.66 -14.26
C GLU A 415 1.83 -3.61 -14.11
N PHE A 416 1.86 -2.64 -15.03
CA PHE A 416 2.61 -1.39 -14.94
C PHE A 416 2.12 -0.41 -16.02
N SER A 417 2.25 0.90 -15.80
CA SER A 417 1.96 1.89 -16.84
C SER A 417 2.92 1.87 -18.04
N MET A 418 2.39 1.94 -19.26
CA MET A 418 3.14 1.88 -20.52
C MET A 418 4.28 2.90 -20.62
N ARG A 419 4.19 4.06 -19.94
CA ARG A 419 5.27 5.06 -19.89
C ARG A 419 6.62 4.46 -19.46
N ASP A 420 6.59 3.45 -18.58
CA ASP A 420 7.80 2.83 -18.07
C ASP A 420 8.53 1.99 -19.11
N LEU A 421 7.88 1.60 -20.22
CA LEU A 421 8.57 0.94 -21.34
C LEU A 421 9.67 1.84 -21.94
N SER A 422 9.48 3.16 -21.93
CA SER A 422 10.50 4.12 -22.39
C SER A 422 11.28 4.80 -21.26
N GLN A 423 10.70 4.91 -20.06
CA GLN A 423 11.27 5.70 -18.94
C GLN A 423 11.71 4.88 -17.72
N GLY A 424 11.22 3.66 -17.58
CA GLY A 424 11.48 2.78 -16.44
C GLY A 424 12.87 2.12 -16.47
N ASP A 425 13.30 1.64 -15.31
CA ASP A 425 14.49 0.80 -15.13
C ASP A 425 14.06 -0.66 -15.04
N TRP A 426 14.45 -1.46 -16.01
CA TRP A 426 14.02 -2.84 -16.24
C TRP A 426 14.98 -3.84 -15.61
N LYS A 427 15.36 -3.57 -14.35
CA LYS A 427 16.35 -4.34 -13.59
C LYS A 427 16.13 -5.85 -13.71
N ILE A 428 17.23 -6.55 -13.96
CA ILE A 428 17.34 -8.00 -13.79
C ILE A 428 17.37 -8.25 -12.29
N ILE A 429 16.36 -8.93 -11.75
CA ILE A 429 16.19 -9.14 -10.30
C ILE A 429 16.22 -10.65 -10.04
N PRO A 430 17.27 -11.18 -9.39
CA PRO A 430 17.34 -12.58 -9.07
C PRO A 430 16.38 -12.93 -7.92
N LEU A 431 15.42 -13.80 -8.21
CA LEU A 431 14.65 -14.50 -7.19
C LEU A 431 15.54 -15.60 -6.57
N PRO A 432 15.30 -16.00 -5.30
CA PRO A 432 15.88 -17.21 -4.73
C PRO A 432 15.69 -18.41 -5.66
N LYS A 433 16.56 -19.43 -5.60
CA LYS A 433 16.40 -20.63 -6.43
C LYS A 433 15.16 -21.43 -6.00
N PRO A 434 14.44 -22.08 -6.93
CA PRO A 434 13.41 -23.03 -6.53
C PRO A 434 14.03 -24.15 -5.67
N PRO A 435 13.31 -24.69 -4.67
CA PRO A 435 13.77 -25.87 -3.94
C PRO A 435 14.01 -27.04 -4.90
N LYS A 436 15.06 -27.82 -4.65
CA LYS A 436 15.49 -28.90 -5.57
C LYS A 436 14.39 -29.98 -5.69
N PRO A 437 14.07 -30.47 -6.90
CA PRO A 437 13.07 -31.54 -7.10
C PRO A 437 13.32 -32.81 -6.28
N ASP A 438 14.59 -33.19 -6.10
CA ASP A 438 14.99 -34.41 -5.36
C ASP A 438 14.90 -34.27 -3.83
N HIS A 439 14.39 -33.13 -3.33
CA HIS A 439 13.97 -32.97 -1.95
C HIS A 439 12.47 -32.66 -1.85
N VAL A 440 11.65 -33.52 -2.43
CA VAL A 440 10.44 -34.00 -1.70
C VAL A 440 10.90 -34.98 -0.62
N ALA A 441 11.74 -34.50 0.30
CA ALA A 441 11.72 -35.05 1.64
C ALA A 441 10.34 -34.66 2.21
N PRO A 442 9.62 -35.55 2.93
CA PRO A 442 8.57 -35.06 3.81
C PRO A 442 9.19 -33.97 4.70
N PRO A 443 8.47 -32.86 4.98
CA PRO A 443 9.02 -31.79 5.80
C PRO A 443 9.58 -32.41 7.08
N PRO A 444 10.81 -32.04 7.50
CA PRO A 444 11.43 -32.65 8.66
C PRO A 444 10.44 -32.54 9.81
N THR A 445 10.14 -33.67 10.45
CA THR A 445 9.19 -33.74 11.55
C THR A 445 9.83 -33.14 12.80
N VAL A 446 10.10 -31.83 12.76
CA VAL A 446 9.76 -30.97 13.88
C VAL A 446 8.27 -31.21 14.09
N VAL A 447 7.96 -32.12 15.00
CA VAL A 447 6.62 -32.23 15.57
C VAL A 447 6.28 -30.80 15.98
N PRO A 448 5.32 -30.12 15.33
CA PRO A 448 4.89 -28.85 15.83
C PRO A 448 4.37 -29.18 17.21
N VAL A 449 4.94 -28.57 18.26
CA VAL A 449 4.25 -28.50 19.54
C VAL A 449 2.90 -27.92 19.17
N LYS A 450 1.85 -28.74 19.25
CA LYS A 450 0.54 -28.42 18.68
C LYS A 450 -0.12 -27.44 19.64
N GLN A 451 0.33 -26.19 19.58
CA GLN A 451 -0.12 -25.14 20.48
C GLN A 451 -1.61 -24.95 20.26
N THR A 452 -2.36 -25.09 21.35
CA THR A 452 -3.78 -24.77 21.36
C THR A 452 -3.91 -23.28 20.99
N PRO A 453 -4.61 -22.92 19.90
CA PRO A 453 -4.71 -21.53 19.47
C PRO A 453 -5.49 -20.71 20.50
N ILE A 454 -5.24 -19.40 20.54
CA ILE A 454 -6.10 -18.50 21.29
C ILE A 454 -7.45 -18.45 20.57
N LYS A 455 -8.50 -18.96 21.21
CA LYS A 455 -9.86 -18.95 20.65
C LYS A 455 -10.77 -18.11 21.53
N ILE A 456 -11.29 -17.02 20.97
CA ILE A 456 -12.36 -16.23 21.58
C ILE A 456 -13.59 -17.13 21.76
N LEU A 457 -14.10 -17.16 22.99
CA LEU A 457 -15.41 -17.71 23.29
C LEU A 457 -16.48 -16.64 23.02
N GLY A 458 -16.28 -15.42 23.53
CA GLY A 458 -17.10 -14.25 23.18
C GLY A 458 -16.91 -13.10 24.16
N VAL A 459 -17.61 -11.98 23.95
CA VAL A 459 -17.63 -10.85 24.88
C VAL A 459 -18.97 -10.82 25.62
N VAL A 460 -18.94 -10.61 26.94
CA VAL A 460 -20.12 -10.57 27.80
C VAL A 460 -20.08 -9.34 28.72
N PRO A 461 -21.06 -8.42 28.62
CA PRO A 461 -21.90 -8.21 27.44
C PRO A 461 -21.09 -7.74 26.22
N PRO A 462 -21.56 -8.03 25.00
CA PRO A 462 -20.99 -7.50 23.76
C PRO A 462 -21.22 -5.99 23.56
N ALA A 463 -22.07 -5.35 24.38
CA ALA A 463 -22.26 -3.90 24.43
C ALA A 463 -22.43 -3.45 25.89
N PHE A 464 -21.85 -2.31 26.28
CA PHE A 464 -21.96 -1.79 27.65
C PHE A 464 -21.80 -0.27 27.77
N ASP A 465 -22.28 0.29 28.88
CA ASP A 465 -22.22 1.72 29.19
C ASP A 465 -21.37 2.04 30.44
N PRO A 466 -20.11 2.48 30.26
CA PRO A 466 -19.21 2.77 31.37
C PRO A 466 -19.65 3.97 32.21
N THR A 467 -20.56 4.83 31.71
CA THR A 467 -21.10 5.94 32.50
C THR A 467 -22.04 5.47 33.62
N LYS A 468 -22.58 4.25 33.48
CA LYS A 468 -23.42 3.56 34.47
C LYS A 468 -22.63 2.59 35.36
N GLY A 469 -21.31 2.51 35.20
CA GLY A 469 -20.45 1.51 35.86
C GLY A 469 -20.60 0.10 35.29
N GLU A 470 -21.17 -0.06 34.10
CA GLU A 470 -21.14 -1.35 33.39
C GLU A 470 -19.69 -1.70 32.96
N THR A 471 -19.41 -2.99 32.77
CA THR A 471 -18.11 -3.49 32.27
C THR A 471 -18.35 -4.58 31.23
N ALA A 472 -17.39 -4.84 30.35
CA ALA A 472 -17.42 -5.95 29.40
C ALA A 472 -16.25 -6.92 29.63
N GLU A 473 -16.54 -8.22 29.53
CA GLU A 473 -15.59 -9.30 29.73
C GLU A 473 -15.41 -10.10 28.43
N VAL A 474 -14.19 -10.11 27.87
CA VAL A 474 -13.85 -11.08 26.83
C VAL A 474 -13.50 -12.41 27.49
N ARG A 475 -14.16 -13.49 27.04
CA ARG A 475 -13.89 -14.88 27.40
C ARG A 475 -13.16 -15.55 26.26
N LEU A 476 -12.15 -16.34 26.60
CA LEU A 476 -11.23 -16.97 25.65
C LEU A 476 -10.74 -18.30 26.19
N THR A 477 -10.32 -19.19 25.29
CA THR A 477 -9.43 -20.31 25.59
C THR A 477 -8.03 -19.95 25.14
N VAL A 478 -7.03 -20.25 25.97
CA VAL A 478 -5.61 -19.99 25.73
C VAL A 478 -4.79 -21.26 25.94
N PRO A 479 -3.67 -21.42 25.22
CA PRO A 479 -2.69 -22.44 25.56
C PRO A 479 -2.02 -22.11 26.88
N LYS A 480 -1.44 -23.12 27.52
CA LYS A 480 -0.44 -22.95 28.57
C LYS A 480 0.68 -22.03 28.06
N GLY A 481 0.87 -20.88 28.70
CA GLY A 481 1.60 -19.77 28.09
C GLY A 481 1.23 -18.41 28.68
N ASP A 482 1.85 -17.34 28.20
CA ASP A 482 1.42 -15.96 28.49
C ASP A 482 0.38 -15.48 27.48
N TRP A 483 -0.53 -14.62 27.92
CA TRP A 483 -1.45 -13.92 27.04
C TRP A 483 -1.72 -12.51 27.57
N ARG A 484 -2.04 -11.60 26.66
CA ARG A 484 -2.32 -10.18 26.94
C ARG A 484 -3.59 -9.78 26.21
N ALA A 485 -4.49 -9.10 26.91
CA ALA A 485 -5.62 -8.39 26.31
C ALA A 485 -5.37 -6.89 26.26
N VAL A 486 -5.53 -6.31 25.07
CA VAL A 486 -5.49 -4.87 24.82
C VAL A 486 -6.78 -4.48 24.12
N VAL A 487 -7.48 -3.46 24.60
CA VAL A 487 -8.60 -2.88 23.86
C VAL A 487 -8.03 -1.93 22.82
N VAL A 488 -8.53 -2.03 21.59
CA VAL A 488 -8.24 -1.10 20.49
C VAL A 488 -9.53 -0.42 20.01
N ASP A 489 -9.40 0.76 19.41
CA ASP A 489 -10.50 1.45 18.73
C ASP A 489 -10.82 0.85 17.35
N ALA A 490 -11.80 1.41 16.66
CA ALA A 490 -12.16 1.02 15.29
C ALA A 490 -10.98 1.11 14.30
N ALA A 491 -10.09 2.10 14.45
CA ALA A 491 -8.88 2.27 13.64
C ALA A 491 -7.71 1.35 14.07
N GLY A 492 -7.87 0.57 15.14
CA GLY A 492 -6.86 -0.36 15.64
C GLY A 492 -5.83 0.26 16.60
N ASN A 493 -6.01 1.52 17.02
CA ASN A 493 -5.12 2.16 17.99
C ASN A 493 -5.35 1.57 19.39
N PRO A 494 -4.31 1.32 20.20
CA PRO A 494 -4.46 0.84 21.57
C PRO A 494 -5.11 1.89 22.46
N VAL A 495 -6.25 1.52 23.07
CA VAL A 495 -7.06 2.35 23.97
C VAL A 495 -6.69 2.09 25.41
N VAL A 496 -6.66 0.83 25.84
CA VAL A 496 -6.19 0.45 27.18
C VAL A 496 -5.65 -0.98 27.21
N LYS A 497 -4.64 -1.23 28.03
CA LYS A 497 -4.12 -2.57 28.32
C LYS A 497 -4.83 -3.11 29.56
N LEU A 498 -5.62 -4.17 29.40
CA LEU A 498 -6.44 -4.72 30.49
C LEU A 498 -5.63 -5.59 31.45
N GLY A 499 -4.59 -6.25 30.93
CA GLY A 499 -3.72 -7.08 31.74
C GLY A 499 -2.92 -8.09 30.92
N GLU A 500 -2.10 -8.85 31.64
CA GLU A 500 -1.40 -10.03 31.17
C GLU A 500 -1.76 -11.18 32.10
N GLY A 501 -2.22 -12.29 31.54
CA GLY A 501 -2.43 -13.54 32.25
C GLY A 501 -1.36 -14.56 31.87
N LYS A 502 -1.12 -15.53 32.75
CA LYS A 502 -0.36 -16.72 32.41
C LYS A 502 -1.20 -17.95 32.69
N ALA A 503 -1.52 -18.72 31.66
CA ALA A 503 -2.24 -19.98 31.80
C ALA A 503 -1.25 -21.10 32.17
N GLU A 504 -1.51 -21.79 33.29
CA GLU A 504 -0.67 -22.91 33.76
C GLU A 504 -0.99 -24.26 33.08
N LYS A 505 -2.08 -24.28 32.32
CA LYS A 505 -2.56 -25.36 31.45
C LYS A 505 -3.41 -24.72 30.37
N ASP A 506 -3.60 -25.41 29.26
CA ASP A 506 -4.62 -25.05 28.28
C ASP A 506 -5.99 -24.97 28.97
N GLY A 507 -6.74 -23.91 28.71
CA GLY A 507 -8.05 -23.70 29.33
C GLY A 507 -8.60 -22.28 29.19
N ASP A 508 -9.72 -22.06 29.86
CA ASP A 508 -10.45 -20.81 29.84
C ASP A 508 -9.70 -19.69 30.59
N ALA A 509 -9.80 -18.49 30.05
CA ALA A 509 -9.36 -17.25 30.65
C ALA A 509 -10.36 -16.12 30.31
N GLN A 510 -10.23 -14.98 31.00
CA GLN A 510 -11.07 -13.82 30.76
C GLN A 510 -10.32 -12.52 31.05
N ALA A 511 -10.68 -11.44 30.34
CA ALA A 511 -10.23 -10.09 30.64
C ALA A 511 -11.41 -9.12 30.65
N THR A 512 -11.51 -8.32 31.71
CA THR A 512 -12.60 -7.36 31.91
C THR A 512 -12.12 -5.94 31.61
N TRP A 513 -12.97 -5.15 30.96
CA TRP A 513 -12.77 -3.73 30.69
C TRP A 513 -13.93 -2.92 31.26
N ASP A 514 -13.61 -1.83 31.97
CA ASP A 514 -14.56 -0.89 32.56
C ASP A 514 -14.90 0.30 31.63
N GLY A 515 -14.54 0.22 30.35
CA GLY A 515 -14.83 1.24 29.34
C GLY A 515 -14.06 2.53 29.52
N LYS A 516 -12.96 2.52 30.29
CA LYS A 516 -12.11 3.70 30.49
C LYS A 516 -10.81 3.62 29.69
N GLY A 517 -10.27 4.79 29.36
CA GLY A 517 -8.97 4.98 28.71
C GLY A 517 -7.82 5.09 29.73
N PRO A 518 -6.59 5.41 29.26
CA PRO A 518 -5.39 5.47 30.11
C PRO A 518 -5.42 6.60 31.14
N ASP A 519 -6.26 7.61 30.92
CA ASP A 519 -6.50 8.73 31.82
C ASP A 519 -7.61 8.47 32.85
N ASN A 520 -8.08 7.21 32.95
CA ASN A 520 -9.16 6.76 33.83
C ASN A 520 -10.50 7.50 33.58
N LYS A 521 -10.73 8.01 32.36
CA LYS A 521 -12.03 8.55 31.93
C LYS A 521 -12.75 7.58 31.00
N PRO A 522 -14.10 7.55 31.00
CA PRO A 522 -14.87 6.79 30.02
C PRO A 522 -14.48 7.16 28.59
N VAL A 523 -14.32 6.17 27.73
CA VAL A 523 -14.04 6.39 26.31
C VAL A 523 -15.29 6.88 25.58
N LYS A 524 -15.11 7.43 24.38
CA LYS A 524 -16.25 7.91 23.57
C LYS A 524 -17.14 6.74 23.16
N PRO A 525 -18.46 6.95 22.99
CA PRO A 525 -19.32 5.93 22.41
C PRO A 525 -18.84 5.49 21.02
N GLY A 526 -18.88 4.19 20.72
CA GLY A 526 -18.40 3.62 19.46
C GLY A 526 -18.02 2.14 19.55
N GLU A 527 -17.50 1.62 18.44
CA GLU A 527 -16.99 0.24 18.33
C GLU A 527 -15.53 0.13 18.78
N TYR A 528 -15.27 -0.88 19.60
CA TYR A 528 -13.96 -1.23 20.12
C TYR A 528 -13.71 -2.73 19.92
N ARG A 529 -12.45 -3.17 20.04
CA ARG A 529 -12.09 -4.59 19.97
C ARG A 529 -11.13 -4.97 21.08
N PHE A 530 -11.43 -6.05 21.79
CA PHE A 530 -10.40 -6.78 22.54
C PHE A 530 -9.48 -7.46 21.52
N ASN A 531 -8.19 -7.14 21.57
CA ASN A 531 -7.12 -7.80 20.83
C ASN A 531 -6.29 -8.64 21.81
N ILE A 532 -6.33 -9.96 21.61
CA ILE A 532 -5.70 -10.95 22.48
C ILE A 532 -4.52 -11.54 21.73
N SER A 533 -3.35 -11.49 22.35
CA SER A 533 -2.10 -12.06 21.84
C SER A 533 -1.39 -12.83 22.94
N GLY A 534 -0.49 -13.75 22.61
CA GLY A 534 0.21 -14.56 23.60
C GLY A 534 1.27 -15.46 22.99
N HIS A 535 2.01 -16.17 23.83
CA HIS A 535 2.97 -17.20 23.42
C HIS A 535 2.64 -18.52 24.11
N GLY A 536 2.91 -19.64 23.44
CA GLY A 536 2.78 -20.97 24.03
C GLY A 536 3.87 -21.26 25.06
N GLU A 537 3.84 -22.43 25.68
CA GLU A 537 4.83 -22.84 26.68
C GLU A 537 6.27 -22.83 26.15
N ASP A 538 6.48 -23.03 24.85
CA ASP A 538 7.80 -22.95 24.20
C ASP A 538 8.27 -21.51 23.88
N GLY A 539 7.49 -20.49 24.26
CA GLY A 539 7.78 -19.08 24.04
C GLY A 539 7.56 -18.59 22.61
N LYS A 540 7.02 -19.41 21.70
CA LYS A 540 6.65 -18.97 20.34
C LYS A 540 5.30 -18.26 20.34
N PRO A 541 5.12 -17.21 19.51
CA PRO A 541 3.85 -16.50 19.42
C PRO A 541 2.75 -17.41 18.89
N VAL A 542 1.60 -17.37 19.56
CA VAL A 542 0.35 -18.01 19.13
C VAL A 542 -0.38 -17.02 18.22
N GLU A 543 -1.18 -17.54 17.30
CA GLU A 543 -2.05 -16.72 16.45
C GLU A 543 -2.95 -15.81 17.32
N PRO A 544 -2.93 -14.49 17.12
CA PRO A 544 -3.72 -13.56 17.91
C PRO A 544 -5.19 -13.61 17.51
N ALA A 545 -6.08 -13.34 18.46
CA ALA A 545 -7.51 -13.38 18.24
C ALA A 545 -8.17 -12.06 18.68
N THR A 546 -9.23 -11.64 17.99
CA THR A 546 -9.93 -10.37 18.27
C THR A 546 -11.42 -10.58 18.50
N ALA A 547 -12.01 -9.75 19.35
CA ALA A 547 -13.44 -9.77 19.68
C ALA A 547 -13.98 -8.34 19.80
N SER A 548 -15.03 -8.01 19.07
CA SER A 548 -15.65 -6.67 19.12
C SER A 548 -16.49 -6.45 20.38
N VAL A 549 -16.59 -5.18 20.79
CA VAL A 549 -17.44 -4.70 21.87
C VAL A 549 -17.91 -3.27 21.59
N THR A 550 -19.19 -3.00 21.76
CA THR A 550 -19.76 -1.65 21.63
C THR A 550 -19.68 -0.92 22.98
N VAL A 551 -19.21 0.31 22.99
CA VAL A 551 -19.22 1.18 24.18
C VAL A 551 -20.24 2.31 24.00
N GLY A 552 -21.03 2.54 25.04
CA GLY A 552 -21.95 3.68 25.16
C GLY A 552 -23.20 3.55 24.28
N GLY A 553 -24.30 4.15 24.75
CA GLY A 553 -25.55 4.18 24.00
C GLY A 553 -26.24 5.53 24.11
N THR A 554 -26.29 6.29 23.02
CA THR A 554 -27.44 7.16 22.76
C THR A 554 -28.57 6.27 22.29
N ALA A 555 -29.70 6.30 23.00
CA ALA A 555 -30.85 5.44 22.67
C ALA A 555 -31.23 5.57 21.19
N ASN A 556 -31.06 4.48 20.44
CA ASN A 556 -31.53 4.40 19.06
C ASN A 556 -33.08 4.51 19.08
N PRO A 557 -33.70 5.52 18.44
CA PRO A 557 -35.16 5.72 18.51
C PRO A 557 -35.99 4.56 17.96
N SER A 558 -35.37 3.61 17.24
CA SER A 558 -36.03 2.44 16.66
C SER A 558 -36.27 1.27 17.62
N GLY A 559 -35.59 1.22 18.78
CA GLY A 559 -35.73 0.12 19.73
C GLY A 559 -35.10 -1.22 19.31
N GLN A 560 -34.18 -1.22 18.34
CA GLN A 560 -33.37 -2.40 18.00
C GLN A 560 -32.45 -2.82 19.16
N LEU A 561 -32.13 -4.11 19.24
CA LEU A 561 -31.23 -4.67 20.25
C LEU A 561 -29.78 -4.22 20.04
N GLU A 562 -29.11 -3.79 21.11
CA GLU A 562 -27.70 -3.38 21.07
C GLU A 562 -26.79 -4.59 21.28
N GLY A 563 -25.80 -4.76 20.39
CA GLY A 563 -24.76 -5.80 20.46
C GLY A 563 -25.32 -7.21 20.60
N ILE A 564 -25.80 -7.85 19.52
CA ILE A 564 -26.22 -9.25 19.58
C ILE A 564 -25.03 -10.19 19.29
N ALA A 565 -24.71 -11.09 20.23
CA ALA A 565 -23.61 -12.04 20.09
C ALA A 565 -24.00 -13.45 20.58
N ALA A 566 -23.47 -14.49 19.94
CA ALA A 566 -23.55 -15.86 20.45
C ALA A 566 -22.29 -16.16 21.27
N VAL A 567 -22.45 -16.62 22.51
CA VAL A 567 -21.34 -16.85 23.44
C VAL A 567 -21.44 -18.24 24.09
N PRO A 568 -20.56 -19.20 23.75
CA PRO A 568 -19.64 -19.18 22.62
C PRO A 568 -20.31 -19.26 21.25
N ALA A 569 -19.73 -18.60 20.24
CA ALA A 569 -20.21 -18.62 18.85
C ALA A 569 -19.99 -19.98 18.15
N THR A 570 -19.28 -20.92 18.79
CA THR A 570 -19.06 -22.29 18.30
C THR A 570 -19.11 -23.27 19.47
N ILE A 571 -19.89 -24.34 19.32
CA ILE A 571 -20.12 -25.39 20.34
C ILE A 571 -19.98 -26.80 19.77
N ASP A 572 -19.61 -27.75 20.63
CA ASP A 572 -19.79 -29.20 20.45
C ASP A 572 -20.81 -29.72 21.50
N PRO A 573 -22.10 -29.76 21.16
CA PRO A 573 -23.15 -30.19 22.09
C PRO A 573 -23.05 -31.68 22.47
N ALA A 574 -22.32 -32.49 21.71
CA ALA A 574 -22.05 -33.88 22.06
C ALA A 574 -21.07 -34.00 23.23
N LYS A 575 -20.23 -32.97 23.48
CA LYS A 575 -19.46 -32.81 24.73
C LYS A 575 -20.24 -32.11 25.86
N GLY A 576 -21.49 -31.72 25.61
CA GLY A 576 -22.29 -30.92 26.55
C GLY A 576 -21.99 -29.42 26.54
N GLU A 577 -21.22 -28.92 25.55
CA GLU A 577 -21.00 -27.49 25.34
C GLU A 577 -22.34 -26.80 24.97
N LYS A 578 -22.54 -25.56 25.44
CA LYS A 578 -23.77 -24.78 25.24
C LYS A 578 -23.39 -23.36 24.81
N THR A 579 -24.32 -22.67 24.15
CA THR A 579 -24.19 -21.25 23.78
C THR A 579 -25.28 -20.42 24.46
N GLN A 580 -25.16 -19.10 24.41
CA GLN A 580 -26.25 -18.19 24.71
C GLN A 580 -26.24 -17.00 23.74
N GLY A 581 -27.41 -16.58 23.27
CA GLY A 581 -27.56 -15.28 22.62
C GLY A 581 -27.53 -14.20 23.69
N ALA A 582 -26.46 -13.41 23.73
CA ALA A 582 -26.26 -12.28 24.63
C ALA A 582 -26.55 -10.97 23.88
N PHE A 583 -27.26 -10.04 24.53
CA PHE A 583 -27.57 -8.71 24.00
C PHE A 583 -27.84 -7.70 25.13
N ARG A 584 -27.81 -6.41 24.82
CA ARG A 584 -28.14 -5.33 25.77
C ARG A 584 -29.52 -4.75 25.49
N LEU A 585 -30.29 -4.55 26.57
CA LEU A 585 -31.57 -3.86 26.56
C LEU A 585 -31.46 -2.44 27.12
N PRO A 586 -32.00 -1.42 26.43
CA PRO A 586 -32.06 -0.05 26.96
C PRO A 586 -33.20 0.15 27.98
N ALA A 587 -34.23 -0.71 27.96
CA ALA A 587 -35.43 -0.65 28.80
C ALA A 587 -35.92 -2.09 29.12
N PRO A 588 -36.78 -2.29 30.15
CA PRO A 588 -37.33 -3.62 30.43
C PRO A 588 -38.21 -4.11 29.27
N GLY A 589 -38.10 -5.38 28.90
CA GLY A 589 -38.83 -5.93 27.76
C GLY A 589 -38.88 -7.46 27.73
N LYS A 590 -39.84 -8.03 27.01
CA LYS A 590 -40.04 -9.47 26.90
C LYS A 590 -39.62 -9.96 25.53
N PHE A 591 -38.82 -11.02 25.50
CA PHE A 591 -38.24 -11.57 24.27
C PHE A 591 -38.41 -13.07 24.19
N LYS A 592 -38.47 -13.61 22.98
CA LYS A 592 -38.44 -15.05 22.67
C LYS A 592 -37.40 -15.31 21.59
N ALA A 593 -36.73 -16.45 21.66
CA ALA A 593 -35.80 -16.88 20.62
C ALA A 593 -36.28 -18.13 19.87
N ASP A 594 -36.02 -18.19 18.56
CA ASP A 594 -36.06 -19.43 17.79
C ASP A 594 -34.66 -19.79 17.31
N VAL A 595 -34.33 -21.08 17.40
CA VAL A 595 -33.19 -21.70 16.70
C VAL A 595 -33.66 -22.08 15.30
N LEU A 596 -32.98 -21.58 14.28
CA LEU A 596 -33.22 -21.88 12.87
C LEU A 596 -32.07 -22.74 12.33
N GLY A 597 -32.39 -23.76 11.52
CA GLY A 597 -31.38 -24.51 10.77
C GLY A 597 -30.97 -23.79 9.48
N ALA A 598 -29.97 -24.34 8.77
CA ALA A 598 -29.43 -23.75 7.53
C ALA A 598 -30.48 -23.49 6.43
N ASN A 599 -31.62 -24.19 6.44
CA ASN A 599 -32.75 -23.98 5.52
C ASN A 599 -33.79 -22.94 6.02
N ARG A 600 -33.45 -22.15 7.05
CA ARG A 600 -34.33 -21.17 7.74
C ARG A 600 -35.62 -21.75 8.34
N LYS A 601 -35.75 -23.08 8.50
CA LYS A 601 -36.83 -23.68 9.30
C LYS A 601 -36.49 -23.63 10.79
N VAL A 602 -37.50 -23.42 11.63
CA VAL A 602 -37.34 -23.45 13.09
C VAL A 602 -37.06 -24.89 13.54
N VAL A 603 -35.92 -25.09 14.18
CA VAL A 603 -35.45 -26.37 14.75
C VAL A 603 -35.86 -26.48 16.22
N ARG A 604 -35.96 -25.34 16.93
CA ARG A 604 -36.50 -25.25 18.29
C ARG A 604 -36.91 -23.82 18.61
N SER A 605 -38.04 -23.62 19.29
CA SER A 605 -38.30 -22.36 20.00
C SER A 605 -37.80 -22.48 21.44
N LEU A 606 -37.12 -21.45 21.93
CA LEU A 606 -36.64 -21.36 23.31
C LEU A 606 -37.71 -20.69 24.20
N PRO A 607 -37.62 -20.84 25.54
CA PRO A 607 -38.51 -20.13 26.46
C PRO A 607 -38.44 -18.61 26.29
N ALA A 608 -39.54 -17.92 26.57
CA ALA A 608 -39.55 -16.47 26.62
C ALA A 608 -38.78 -15.98 27.86
N VAL A 609 -38.01 -14.91 27.71
CA VAL A 609 -37.20 -14.28 28.76
C VAL A 609 -37.72 -12.87 28.99
N GLN A 610 -37.98 -12.54 30.26
CA GLN A 610 -38.24 -11.16 30.69
C GLN A 610 -36.90 -10.50 31.03
N GLY A 611 -36.50 -9.51 30.25
CA GLY A 611 -35.30 -8.72 30.47
C GLY A 611 -35.58 -7.44 31.27
N ALA A 612 -34.65 -7.10 32.16
CA ALA A 612 -34.50 -5.76 32.71
C ALA A 612 -33.53 -4.94 31.81
N PRO A 613 -33.41 -3.61 31.98
CA PRO A 613 -32.36 -2.83 31.32
C PRO A 613 -30.98 -3.40 31.67
N GLY A 614 -30.08 -3.48 30.69
CA GLY A 614 -28.78 -4.14 30.82
C GLY A 614 -28.72 -5.45 30.03
N THR A 615 -27.83 -6.36 30.44
CA THR A 615 -27.54 -7.60 29.70
C THR A 615 -28.63 -8.66 29.83
N VAL A 616 -29.06 -9.23 28.71
CA VAL A 616 -29.95 -10.40 28.65
C VAL A 616 -29.25 -11.53 27.93
N ASN A 617 -29.39 -12.75 28.46
CA ASN A 617 -28.82 -13.97 27.90
C ASN A 617 -29.94 -14.98 27.62
N VAL A 618 -29.97 -15.55 26.41
CA VAL A 618 -30.92 -16.59 26.02
C VAL A 618 -30.14 -17.89 25.70
N PRO A 619 -30.11 -18.86 26.62
CA PRO A 619 -29.27 -20.06 26.47
C PRO A 619 -29.85 -21.07 25.48
N TRP A 620 -28.95 -21.71 24.72
CA TRP A 620 -29.26 -22.87 23.88
C TRP A 620 -28.21 -23.98 24.09
N ASP A 621 -28.71 -25.20 24.29
CA ASP A 621 -27.95 -26.41 24.62
C ASP A 621 -27.53 -27.23 23.38
N GLY A 622 -27.67 -26.67 22.17
CA GLY A 622 -27.34 -27.37 20.93
C GLY A 622 -28.32 -28.49 20.54
N LYS A 623 -29.52 -28.55 21.14
CA LYS A 623 -30.54 -29.57 20.86
C LYS A 623 -31.77 -29.03 20.15
N ASP A 624 -32.42 -29.88 19.35
CA ASP A 624 -33.71 -29.63 18.70
C ASP A 624 -34.91 -29.71 19.67
N ALA A 625 -36.11 -29.48 19.16
CA ALA A 625 -37.35 -29.57 19.95
C ALA A 625 -37.64 -30.98 20.51
N GLY A 626 -37.05 -32.04 19.96
CA GLY A 626 -37.12 -33.41 20.48
C GLY A 626 -36.05 -33.73 21.53
N GLY A 627 -35.19 -32.77 21.89
CA GLY A 627 -34.09 -32.95 22.83
C GLY A 627 -32.87 -33.69 22.24
N LYS A 628 -32.83 -33.91 20.93
CA LYS A 628 -31.70 -34.54 20.23
C LYS A 628 -30.67 -33.48 19.85
N VAL A 629 -29.39 -33.82 19.95
CA VAL A 629 -28.29 -32.93 19.48
C VAL A 629 -28.44 -32.70 17.98
N VAL A 630 -28.37 -31.42 17.57
CA VAL A 630 -28.47 -31.04 16.16
C VAL A 630 -27.20 -31.44 15.39
N ALA A 631 -27.31 -31.62 14.07
CA ALA A 631 -26.17 -31.98 13.24
C ALA A 631 -25.10 -30.87 13.22
N PRO A 632 -23.82 -31.19 12.93
CA PRO A 632 -22.81 -30.18 12.67
C PRO A 632 -23.22 -29.24 11.53
N GLY A 633 -23.02 -27.93 11.70
CA GLY A 633 -23.48 -26.91 10.77
C GLY A 633 -23.72 -25.56 11.44
N VAL A 634 -24.17 -24.58 10.66
CA VAL A 634 -24.51 -23.23 11.15
C VAL A 634 -26.01 -23.13 11.45
N TYR A 635 -26.32 -22.60 12.63
CA TYR A 635 -27.67 -22.35 13.14
C TYR A 635 -27.83 -20.86 13.47
N THR A 636 -29.04 -20.33 13.36
CA THR A 636 -29.31 -18.92 13.68
C THR A 636 -30.25 -18.83 14.88
N LEU A 637 -29.84 -18.12 15.93
CA LEU A 637 -30.72 -17.66 17.00
C LEU A 637 -31.41 -16.37 16.54
N ARG A 638 -32.71 -16.45 16.27
CA ARG A 638 -33.56 -15.29 15.96
C ARG A 638 -34.31 -14.84 17.20
N LEU A 639 -34.05 -13.61 17.63
CA LEU A 639 -34.73 -12.95 18.73
C LEU A 639 -35.97 -12.19 18.22
N ARG A 640 -37.05 -12.26 19.00
CA ARG A 640 -38.34 -11.64 18.73
C ARG A 640 -38.91 -11.01 20.00
N ASP A 641 -39.53 -9.85 19.86
CA ASP A 641 -40.32 -9.18 20.90
C ASP A 641 -41.80 -9.14 20.50
N ASP A 642 -42.60 -8.38 21.26
CA ASP A 642 -44.03 -8.19 21.00
C ASP A 642 -44.34 -7.36 19.73
N LYS A 643 -43.31 -6.79 19.06
CA LYS A 643 -43.42 -6.01 17.80
C LYS A 643 -42.92 -6.77 16.57
N GLY A 644 -42.05 -7.77 16.71
CA GLY A 644 -41.56 -8.56 15.57
C GLY A 644 -40.22 -9.24 15.79
N GLU A 645 -39.38 -9.25 14.75
CA GLU A 645 -37.98 -9.69 14.81
C GLU A 645 -37.09 -8.54 15.29
N SER A 646 -36.32 -8.78 16.36
CA SER A 646 -35.53 -7.73 17.04
C SER A 646 -34.02 -7.90 16.83
N GLY A 647 -33.58 -9.06 16.29
CA GLY A 647 -32.18 -9.34 15.97
C GLY A 647 -31.93 -10.83 15.66
N VAL A 648 -30.82 -11.13 14.97
CA VAL A 648 -30.39 -12.49 14.62
C VAL A 648 -28.89 -12.67 14.89
N VAL A 649 -28.48 -13.86 15.34
CA VAL A 649 -27.06 -14.21 15.50
C VAL A 649 -26.78 -15.68 15.17
N SER A 650 -25.63 -15.95 14.56
CA SER A 650 -25.23 -17.28 14.13
C SER A 650 -24.41 -18.04 15.18
N VAL A 651 -24.59 -19.36 15.22
CA VAL A 651 -23.91 -20.33 16.08
C VAL A 651 -23.40 -21.48 15.20
N THR A 652 -22.14 -21.86 15.35
CA THR A 652 -21.59 -23.04 14.67
C THR A 652 -21.61 -24.27 15.58
N VAL A 653 -22.10 -25.40 15.09
CA VAL A 653 -22.14 -26.70 15.79
C VAL A 653 -21.09 -27.64 15.19
N THR A 654 -20.30 -28.30 16.04
CA THR A 654 -19.13 -29.13 15.67
C THR A 654 -19.17 -30.52 16.32
N GLY A 655 -18.22 -31.40 15.98
CA GLY A 655 -18.08 -32.76 16.55
C GLY A 655 -16.61 -33.23 16.62
N ALA A 656 -16.29 -34.04 17.64
CA ALA A 656 -14.92 -34.23 18.14
C ALA A 656 -14.06 -35.37 17.52
N LYS A 657 -12.72 -35.17 17.52
CA LYS A 657 -11.70 -36.21 17.87
C LYS A 657 -10.26 -35.66 18.00
N ALA A 658 -9.64 -35.78 19.19
CA ALA A 658 -8.21 -36.03 19.47
C ALA A 658 -7.90 -35.89 20.99
N VAL A 659 -6.80 -36.49 21.49
CA VAL A 659 -6.54 -36.81 22.91
C VAL A 659 -5.27 -36.11 23.46
N SER A 660 -5.21 -35.87 24.79
CA SER A 660 -4.06 -35.30 25.53
C SER A 660 -3.53 -36.24 26.63
N PRO A 661 -2.20 -36.29 26.91
CA PRO A 661 -1.66 -36.14 28.29
C PRO A 661 -0.19 -35.56 28.32
N PRO A 662 0.55 -35.51 29.46
CA PRO A 662 0.26 -34.97 30.81
C PRO A 662 1.31 -33.89 31.28
N LYS A 663 1.27 -33.45 32.55
CA LYS A 663 2.02 -32.27 33.10
C LYS A 663 3.34 -32.59 33.87
N THR A 664 4.28 -31.63 33.79
CA THR A 664 5.29 -31.23 34.83
C THR A 664 5.74 -29.75 34.59
N SER A 665 6.87 -29.26 35.14
CA SER A 665 6.90 -28.37 36.32
C SER A 665 8.22 -27.57 36.51
N GLY A 666 8.14 -26.26 36.79
CA GLY A 666 9.27 -25.35 37.13
C GLY A 666 10.10 -24.86 35.92
N THR A 667 10.71 -23.65 35.86
CA THR A 667 10.78 -22.50 36.80
C THR A 667 11.06 -21.19 36.00
N LYS A 668 10.71 -20.00 36.52
CA LYS A 668 10.88 -18.63 35.92
C LYS A 668 12.37 -18.18 35.90
N PRO A 669 12.92 -17.25 35.07
CA PRO A 669 12.34 -16.05 34.38
C PRO A 669 12.53 -16.01 32.82
N ALA A 670 12.33 -14.95 32.03
CA ALA A 670 12.20 -13.49 32.26
C ALA A 670 11.28 -12.72 31.24
N VAL A 671 11.51 -11.41 31.07
CA VAL A 671 10.75 -10.37 30.32
C VAL A 671 11.41 -10.02 28.97
N SER A 672 10.65 -9.55 27.96
CA SER A 672 11.17 -8.96 26.71
C SER A 672 10.98 -7.43 26.66
N GLU A 673 12.05 -6.69 26.37
CA GLU A 673 12.11 -5.22 26.47
C GLU A 673 11.89 -4.51 25.12
N GLU A 674 11.64 -3.19 25.18
CA GLU A 674 11.62 -2.30 24.01
C GLU A 674 12.98 -2.34 23.27
N ILE A 675 12.97 -2.66 21.97
CA ILE A 675 14.21 -2.68 21.17
C ILE A 675 14.57 -1.24 20.77
N VAL A 676 15.59 -0.70 21.43
CA VAL A 676 16.24 0.56 21.07
C VAL A 676 17.68 0.25 20.75
N VAL A 677 18.16 0.74 19.61
CA VAL A 677 19.56 0.58 19.22
C VAL A 677 20.23 1.93 19.05
N GLN A 678 21.53 1.96 19.34
CA GLN A 678 22.45 2.96 18.84
C GLN A 678 23.30 2.29 17.75
N ALA A 679 23.29 2.84 16.53
CA ALA A 679 23.94 2.23 15.38
C ALA A 679 24.52 3.28 14.43
N ARG A 680 25.54 2.90 13.66
CA ARG A 680 26.07 3.74 12.58
C ARG A 680 25.32 3.48 11.29
N ILE A 681 24.97 4.55 10.57
CA ILE A 681 24.45 4.46 9.20
C ILE A 681 25.64 4.14 8.28
N ALA A 682 25.69 2.92 7.75
CA ALA A 682 26.76 2.47 6.85
C ALA A 682 26.48 2.82 5.38
N ALA A 683 25.21 2.81 4.99
CA ALA A 683 24.71 3.24 3.70
C ALA A 683 23.27 3.73 3.84
N ARG A 684 22.76 4.44 2.84
CA ARG A 684 21.37 4.91 2.80
C ARG A 684 20.88 5.00 1.36
N ALA A 685 19.56 4.96 1.20
CA ALA A 685 18.93 5.36 -0.04
C ALA A 685 19.13 6.87 -0.31
N PRO A 686 19.07 7.30 -1.59
CA PRO A 686 19.12 8.72 -1.95
C PRO A 686 18.08 9.58 -1.22
N SER A 687 18.33 10.88 -1.09
CA SER A 687 17.34 11.80 -0.55
C SER A 687 16.14 11.97 -1.50
N PRO A 688 14.90 11.99 -0.97
CA PRO A 688 13.70 12.16 -1.77
C PRO A 688 13.62 13.57 -2.40
N LYS A 689 13.36 13.66 -3.71
CA LYS A 689 13.25 14.95 -4.43
C LYS A 689 11.82 15.53 -4.28
N PRO A 690 11.61 16.73 -3.69
CA PRO A 690 10.26 17.28 -3.48
C PRO A 690 9.46 17.47 -4.76
N GLY A 691 8.16 17.17 -4.70
CA GLY A 691 7.29 17.18 -5.87
C GLY A 691 7.45 15.97 -6.81
N ALA A 692 8.23 14.95 -6.44
CA ALA A 692 8.10 13.61 -7.00
C ALA A 692 7.00 12.80 -6.28
N TYR A 693 6.79 13.07 -4.99
CA TYR A 693 5.82 12.40 -4.12
C TYR A 693 5.55 13.27 -2.87
N LYS A 694 4.35 13.17 -2.30
CA LYS A 694 3.97 13.90 -1.07
C LYS A 694 4.63 13.33 0.18
N ASP A 695 4.64 12.00 0.29
CA ASP A 695 5.23 11.25 1.39
C ASP A 695 6.13 10.15 0.81
N CYS A 696 7.31 9.96 1.41
CA CYS A 696 8.31 9.00 0.95
C CYS A 696 9.12 8.44 2.13
N VAL A 697 9.39 7.14 2.06
CA VAL A 697 10.19 6.38 3.02
C VAL A 697 11.56 6.10 2.41
N ILE A 698 12.63 6.15 3.20
CA ILE A 698 13.99 5.81 2.75
C ILE A 698 14.54 4.63 3.56
N ALA A 699 15.30 3.76 2.88
CA ALA A 699 16.03 2.67 3.52
C ALA A 699 17.40 3.14 4.05
N LEU A 700 17.72 2.79 5.30
CA LEU A 700 19.05 2.92 5.89
C LEU A 700 19.67 1.54 6.11
N GLN A 701 20.96 1.36 5.80
CA GLN A 701 21.73 0.24 6.33
C GLN A 701 22.31 0.67 7.68
N LEU A 702 21.91 -0.04 8.74
CA LEU A 702 22.56 0.08 10.04
C LEU A 702 23.66 -0.98 10.19
N ALA A 703 24.81 -0.53 10.70
CA ALA A 703 25.94 -1.34 11.11
C ALA A 703 26.43 -0.90 12.51
N ASP A 704 27.41 -1.61 13.07
CA ASP A 704 28.01 -1.30 14.38
C ASP A 704 26.96 -1.18 15.51
N ILE A 705 25.96 -2.05 15.44
CA ILE A 705 24.69 -1.94 16.16
C ILE A 705 24.87 -2.35 17.62
N LYS A 706 24.53 -1.44 18.53
CA LYS A 706 24.52 -1.68 19.98
C LYS A 706 23.09 -1.59 20.49
N ALA A 707 22.61 -2.64 21.15
CA ALA A 707 21.35 -2.56 21.88
C ALA A 707 21.50 -1.58 23.07
N VAL A 708 20.64 -0.57 23.13
CA VAL A 708 20.45 0.31 24.28
C VAL A 708 19.42 -0.30 25.24
N SER A 709 18.42 -0.99 24.68
CA SER A 709 17.49 -1.86 25.41
C SER A 709 16.95 -2.95 24.45
N GLY A 710 16.49 -4.08 25.00
CA GLY A 710 15.97 -5.18 24.20
C GLY A 710 17.04 -6.05 23.55
N LYS A 711 16.60 -7.15 22.94
CA LYS A 711 17.47 -8.09 22.21
C LYS A 711 17.35 -7.84 20.71
N ILE A 712 18.49 -7.69 20.04
CA ILE A 712 18.58 -7.66 18.58
C ILE A 712 19.71 -8.58 18.10
N GLY A 713 19.56 -9.15 16.90
CA GLY A 713 20.57 -10.02 16.32
C GLY A 713 21.80 -9.25 15.82
N ASN A 714 22.95 -9.93 15.81
CA ASN A 714 24.19 -9.39 15.25
C ASN A 714 24.14 -9.41 13.71
N GLY A 715 24.49 -8.29 13.06
CA GLY A 715 24.61 -8.20 11.60
C GLY A 715 24.19 -6.84 11.05
N ASN A 716 24.21 -6.71 9.73
CA ASN A 716 23.57 -5.58 9.04
C ASN A 716 22.04 -5.72 9.12
N MET A 717 21.34 -4.59 9.16
CA MET A 717 19.88 -4.55 9.00
C MET A 717 19.46 -3.36 8.16
N VAL A 718 18.30 -3.49 7.53
CA VAL A 718 17.65 -2.37 6.86
C VAL A 718 16.66 -1.73 7.81
N VAL A 719 16.70 -0.41 7.92
CA VAL A 719 15.74 0.36 8.71
C VAL A 719 15.11 1.41 7.82
N TYR A 720 13.81 1.28 7.59
CA TYR A 720 13.01 2.30 6.93
C TYR A 720 12.72 3.43 7.91
N VAL A 721 12.90 4.65 7.44
CA VAL A 721 12.59 5.89 8.17
C VAL A 721 11.89 6.86 7.22
N TRP A 722 11.20 7.86 7.77
CA TRP A 722 10.68 8.95 6.95
C TRP A 722 11.81 9.68 6.22
N GLY A 723 11.69 9.73 4.90
CA GLY A 723 12.53 10.58 4.06
C GLY A 723 11.85 11.91 3.73
N MET A 724 10.55 11.85 3.47
CA MET A 724 9.70 12.98 3.14
C MET A 724 8.33 12.82 3.80
N GLN A 725 7.81 13.92 4.34
CA GLN A 725 6.44 14.00 4.86
C GLN A 725 5.80 15.31 4.41
N ASN A 726 4.59 15.27 3.86
CA ASN A 726 3.85 16.43 3.36
C ASN A 726 4.70 17.38 2.46
N ASN A 727 5.36 16.83 1.45
CA ASN A 727 6.32 17.50 0.55
C ASN A 727 7.56 18.12 1.23
N THR A 728 7.78 17.86 2.52
CA THR A 728 8.94 18.36 3.28
C THR A 728 9.96 17.23 3.46
N VAL A 729 11.21 17.44 3.05
CA VAL A 729 12.32 16.51 3.32
C VAL A 729 12.61 16.49 4.82
N VAL A 730 12.67 15.30 5.43
CA VAL A 730 12.88 15.12 6.89
C VAL A 730 14.06 14.18 7.21
N ASP A 731 14.91 13.91 6.21
CA ASP A 731 15.99 12.92 6.27
C ASP A 731 17.37 13.45 6.69
N ALA A 732 17.48 14.76 6.96
CA ALA A 732 18.74 15.44 7.26
C ALA A 732 19.48 14.87 8.49
N ALA A 733 18.77 14.13 9.35
CA ALA A 733 19.32 13.45 10.52
C ALA A 733 19.95 12.07 10.23
N TYR A 734 20.02 11.65 8.96
CA TYR A 734 20.43 10.30 8.55
C TYR A 734 21.62 10.31 7.58
N GLY A 735 22.71 11.00 7.92
CA GLY A 735 23.93 11.01 7.09
C GLY A 735 24.74 9.70 7.17
N VAL A 736 25.39 9.30 6.07
CA VAL A 736 26.34 8.17 6.10
C VAL A 736 27.46 8.45 7.09
N GLY A 737 27.81 7.46 7.91
CA GLY A 737 28.79 7.59 8.99
C GLY A 737 28.22 8.18 10.29
N GLN A 738 27.03 8.77 10.30
CA GLN A 738 26.41 9.25 11.53
C GLN A 738 25.96 8.09 12.42
N THR A 739 26.04 8.30 13.73
CA THR A 739 25.46 7.40 14.73
C THR A 739 24.07 7.90 15.12
N VAL A 740 23.08 7.02 15.05
CA VAL A 740 21.68 7.32 15.37
C VAL A 740 21.17 6.41 16.48
N THR A 741 20.31 6.95 17.34
CA THR A 741 19.53 6.17 18.31
C THR A 741 18.12 6.01 17.77
N LEU A 742 17.74 4.77 17.46
CA LEU A 742 16.44 4.44 16.88
C LEU A 742 15.72 3.40 17.73
N LYS A 743 14.43 3.66 17.98
CA LYS A 743 13.48 2.63 18.40
C LYS A 743 13.11 1.81 17.17
N LEU A 744 13.26 0.49 17.24
CA LEU A 744 13.04 -0.41 16.12
C LEU A 744 11.77 -1.23 16.28
N THR A 745 10.89 -1.15 15.29
CA THR A 745 9.71 -2.02 15.16
C THR A 745 9.89 -2.96 13.97
N PRO A 746 9.75 -4.28 14.10
CA PRO A 746 9.84 -5.20 12.96
C PRO A 746 8.90 -4.78 11.83
N TRP A 747 9.40 -4.69 10.59
CA TRP A 747 8.66 -4.11 9.47
C TRP A 747 7.32 -4.79 9.22
N SER A 748 7.23 -6.11 9.38
CA SER A 748 5.98 -6.88 9.23
C SER A 748 4.84 -6.42 10.17
N LYS A 749 5.13 -5.72 11.27
CA LYS A 749 4.10 -5.15 12.16
C LYS A 749 3.51 -3.83 11.67
N VAL A 750 4.17 -3.18 10.71
CA VAL A 750 3.84 -1.83 10.25
C VAL A 750 3.79 -1.69 8.73
N GLU A 751 4.04 -2.77 7.98
CA GLU A 751 4.01 -2.83 6.52
C GLU A 751 2.62 -2.48 5.96
N GLY A 752 1.54 -2.88 6.62
CA GLY A 752 0.18 -2.44 6.24
C GLY A 752 -0.05 -0.93 6.35
N LYS A 753 0.76 -0.22 7.15
CA LYS A 753 0.70 1.24 7.34
C LYS A 753 1.69 1.99 6.45
N TYR A 754 2.94 1.51 6.35
CA TYR A 754 4.03 2.22 5.65
C TYR A 754 4.40 1.63 4.29
N GLY A 755 3.96 0.42 3.97
CA GLY A 755 4.36 -0.32 2.77
C GLY A 755 3.81 0.25 1.47
N GLY A 756 2.67 0.95 1.51
CA GLY A 756 2.06 1.59 0.35
C GLY A 756 2.62 2.97 -0.03
N PHE A 757 3.47 3.57 0.80
CA PHE A 757 4.18 4.81 0.44
C PHE A 757 5.29 4.54 -0.57
N ASN A 758 5.69 5.58 -1.29
CA ASN A 758 6.87 5.56 -2.15
C ASN A 758 8.10 5.22 -1.30
N ARG A 759 8.90 4.25 -1.73
CA ARG A 759 10.12 3.82 -1.02
C ARG A 759 11.34 4.02 -1.90
N LEU A 760 12.37 4.68 -1.36
CA LEU A 760 13.70 4.64 -1.93
C LEU A 760 14.50 3.57 -1.19
N GLU A 761 14.97 2.58 -1.94
CA GLU A 761 15.65 1.41 -1.44
C GLU A 761 17.18 1.58 -1.47
N LEU A 762 17.91 0.71 -0.76
CA LEU A 762 19.38 0.64 -0.83
C LEU A 762 19.84 0.09 -2.20
N GLU A 763 21.06 0.44 -2.60
CA GLU A 763 21.64 -0.05 -3.85
C GLU A 763 22.20 -1.48 -3.73
N GLY A 764 22.14 -2.22 -4.84
CA GLY A 764 22.49 -3.64 -4.90
C GLY A 764 21.49 -4.57 -4.21
N ASP A 765 21.79 -5.88 -4.25
CA ASP A 765 20.87 -6.93 -3.79
C ASP A 765 21.26 -7.54 -2.42
N ALA A 766 22.46 -7.20 -1.92
CA ALA A 766 23.05 -7.81 -0.72
C ALA A 766 22.22 -7.65 0.56
N TRP A 767 21.32 -6.67 0.58
CA TRP A 767 20.44 -6.36 1.72
C TRP A 767 19.10 -7.10 1.70
N PHE A 768 18.73 -7.77 0.60
CA PHE A 768 17.41 -8.45 0.49
C PHE A 768 17.22 -9.54 1.55
N SER A 769 18.32 -10.15 2.01
CA SER A 769 18.32 -11.18 3.06
C SER A 769 18.38 -10.63 4.50
N TRP A 770 18.52 -9.31 4.67
CA TRP A 770 18.66 -8.71 6.00
C TRP A 770 17.31 -8.55 6.72
N PRO A 771 17.29 -8.56 8.07
CA PRO A 771 16.11 -8.17 8.81
C PRO A 771 15.78 -6.70 8.53
N VAL A 772 14.48 -6.40 8.39
CA VAL A 772 13.98 -5.05 8.08
C VAL A 772 13.13 -4.56 9.24
N PHE A 773 13.39 -3.32 9.67
CA PHE A 773 12.64 -2.63 10.71
C PHE A 773 12.11 -1.28 10.21
N TRP A 774 11.13 -0.75 10.91
CA TRP A 774 10.80 0.66 10.95
C TRP A 774 11.56 1.33 12.09
N GLY A 775 12.19 2.47 11.81
CA GLY A 775 12.98 3.24 12.76
C GLY A 775 12.29 4.53 13.16
N GLU A 776 12.08 4.70 14.47
CA GLU A 776 11.61 5.95 15.05
C GLU A 776 12.76 6.59 15.83
N LYS A 777 13.03 7.87 15.55
CA LYS A 777 14.06 8.62 16.28
C LYS A 777 13.64 8.81 17.74
N LYS A 778 14.54 8.49 18.67
CA LYS A 778 14.34 8.66 20.12
C LYS A 778 15.08 9.89 20.63
#